data_AF-A0A8J6B861-F1
#
_entry.id   AF-A0A8J6B861-F1
#
_cell.length_a   1.000
_cell.length_b   1.000
_cell.length_c   1.000
_cell.angle_alpha   90.00
_cell.angle_beta   90.00
_cell.angle_gamma   90.00
#
_symmetry.space_group_name_H-M   'P 1'
#
loop_
_entity.id
_entity.type
_entity.pdbx_description
1 polymer ?
#
loop_
_entity_poly.entity_id
_entity_poly.type
_entity_poly.pdbx_seq_one_letter_code
_entity_poly.pdbx_strand_id
1 'polypeptide(L)'
;MLQKSYSGENTASVTARSCSATALSLLVPVLVVSFKEKVEEILNLLTERLPGRPEADDSQALQVHMGLALGMFISRLCEEKVSDTSGQQINLLIMKSLDALESCCFDSNVEYNIGCILGVGLVLSFMSQSSQTDSRVHVSATLRKLYECLENSYDQSRSVQEVLSYVVAGVSVSAFSAGILGAEEAEQHMNKLKTLTEQNQQLKSEAIQSSSYQNKLNEVIRAITQIINFSGVIGLQTNAAWILGHLHLSSLSSSQSRTSVPPDFGYLPERSVIRALVDFLISAGKKGPEAIPPPLVKVCAMPIAAAADTHQYPPVNWASILASLMRLNFGDEIQKLCVQIAVTQAQTSPNAAVLLGMWVVPPLVYSLNVTTRSYLVTSLPLWMKHVSEDKLQTFADVFITSQFEAQNKTLDMEMSSNILLGLSQAMKLPNPPQHCWSFLCKTIEKLYQLLPDEIQTNVGLYMEVANCISELQDSEVERICCISQDNILKSTFVRVYLISQGRLPLSYLKEVIEVAMKCKDNQTIIWMLLQTFYQARVRSHQTTGILQRLDWLLDLISYIRNIAYKSAPLQNVLLWKAVDFLLRVFAAAVVAWGDHATPLLLGIHGSWLSGNPESPFSPFSLGKHPMDMLIVNECFTALPASLQSLLAKEPWKEHAQKFVDWMMNLLEGPEEALSEASRAVLTASLFSLRGLPAFKRKAVWTRAYGW
;
A
#
# COMPACT_ATOMS: atom_id res chain seq x y z
N MET A 1 53.05 -24.75 -24.04
CA MET A 1 53.41 -23.33 -23.85
C MET A 1 53.84 -23.08 -22.40
N LEU A 2 54.78 -23.89 -21.87
CA LEU A 2 55.22 -23.84 -20.46
C LEU A 2 56.72 -24.18 -20.32
N GLN A 3 57.53 -23.93 -21.35
CA GLN A 3 59.00 -24.03 -21.23
C GLN A 3 59.54 -22.78 -20.53
N LYS A 4 60.45 -22.95 -19.55
CA LYS A 4 61.30 -21.87 -19.06
C LYS A 4 62.20 -21.43 -20.22
N SER A 5 61.84 -20.38 -20.93
CA SER A 5 62.75 -19.72 -21.87
C SER A 5 63.79 -18.96 -21.05
N TYR A 6 64.95 -19.58 -20.84
CA TYR A 6 66.16 -18.90 -20.39
C TYR A 6 66.73 -18.08 -21.57
N SER A 7 66.01 -17.03 -21.92
CA SER A 7 66.53 -15.91 -22.70
C SER A 7 65.87 -14.68 -22.09
N GLY A 8 66.69 -13.80 -21.52
CA GLY A 8 66.22 -12.51 -21.02
C GLY A 8 65.37 -11.82 -22.09
N GLU A 9 64.33 -11.10 -21.64
CA GLU A 9 63.41 -10.30 -22.47
C GLU A 9 62.23 -11.05 -23.10
N ASN A 10 61.38 -11.65 -22.25
CA ASN A 10 59.90 -11.56 -22.26
C ASN A 10 59.28 -12.74 -21.48
N THR A 11 59.42 -12.70 -20.15
CA THR A 11 58.77 -13.65 -19.24
C THR A 11 57.28 -13.33 -19.16
N ALA A 12 56.42 -14.24 -19.62
CA ALA A 12 54.99 -14.15 -19.31
C ALA A 12 54.81 -13.98 -17.79
N SER A 13 54.03 -12.98 -17.38
CA SER A 13 53.84 -12.66 -15.97
C SER A 13 53.41 -13.91 -15.19
N VAL A 14 53.82 -14.01 -13.93
CA VAL A 14 53.42 -15.11 -13.03
C VAL A 14 51.91 -15.34 -13.11
N THR A 15 51.12 -14.26 -13.16
CA THR A 15 49.67 -14.29 -13.35
C THR A 15 49.25 -14.95 -14.67
N ALA A 16 49.87 -14.61 -15.80
CA ALA A 16 49.54 -15.22 -17.09
C ALA A 16 49.84 -16.73 -17.10
N ARG A 17 50.94 -17.15 -16.47
CA ARG A 17 51.30 -18.58 -16.31
C ARG A 17 50.33 -19.31 -15.39
N SER A 18 49.94 -18.70 -14.27
CA SER A 18 48.92 -19.19 -13.33
C SER A 18 47.57 -19.39 -14.00
N CYS A 19 47.08 -18.38 -14.75
CA CYS A 19 45.81 -18.48 -15.49
C CYS A 19 45.89 -19.50 -16.62
N SER A 20 47.03 -19.61 -17.31
CA SER A 20 47.21 -20.60 -18.38
C SER A 20 47.14 -22.03 -17.82
N ALA A 21 47.73 -22.27 -16.65
CA ALA A 21 47.70 -23.58 -16.01
C ALA A 21 46.26 -24.00 -15.64
N THR A 22 45.48 -23.11 -15.01
CA THR A 22 44.09 -23.43 -14.65
C THR A 22 43.16 -23.54 -15.87
N ALA A 23 43.41 -22.76 -16.92
CA ALA A 23 42.65 -22.81 -18.17
C ALA A 23 42.79 -24.13 -18.95
N LEU A 24 43.84 -24.94 -18.70
CA LEU A 24 44.01 -26.26 -19.33
C LEU A 24 42.80 -27.18 -19.09
N SER A 25 42.15 -27.06 -17.93
CA SER A 25 40.95 -27.83 -17.59
C SER A 25 39.78 -27.60 -18.55
N LEU A 26 39.68 -26.40 -19.14
CA LEU A 26 38.63 -26.05 -20.11
C LEU A 26 38.83 -26.73 -21.47
N LEU A 27 40.05 -27.19 -21.75
CA LEU A 27 40.37 -27.89 -22.99
C LEU A 27 40.07 -29.38 -22.90
N VAL A 28 39.78 -29.92 -21.71
CA VAL A 28 39.55 -31.35 -21.48
C VAL A 28 38.51 -31.96 -22.44
N PRO A 29 37.33 -31.37 -22.69
CA PRO A 29 36.35 -31.95 -23.63
C PRO A 29 36.90 -32.13 -25.05
N VAL A 30 37.78 -31.23 -25.50
CA VAL A 30 38.43 -31.31 -26.82
C VAL A 30 39.61 -32.27 -26.81
N LEU A 31 40.42 -32.26 -25.74
CA LEU A 31 41.60 -33.10 -25.59
C LEU A 31 41.23 -34.58 -25.54
N VAL A 32 40.17 -34.95 -24.82
CA VAL A 32 39.69 -36.32 -24.68
C VAL A 32 39.22 -36.90 -26.01
N VAL A 33 38.59 -36.08 -26.86
CA VAL A 33 38.04 -36.51 -28.15
C VAL A 33 39.12 -36.53 -29.24
N SER A 34 39.96 -35.50 -29.32
CA SER A 34 40.82 -35.25 -30.49
C SER A 34 42.32 -35.43 -30.23
N PHE A 35 42.77 -35.40 -28.97
CA PHE A 35 44.21 -35.37 -28.62
C PHE A 35 44.51 -36.16 -27.33
N LYS A 36 44.12 -37.43 -27.27
CA LYS A 36 44.25 -38.27 -26.05
C LYS A 36 45.67 -38.34 -25.49
N GLU A 37 46.68 -38.41 -26.36
CA GLU A 37 48.11 -38.43 -25.96
C GLU A 37 48.53 -37.16 -25.19
N LYS A 38 47.88 -36.03 -25.46
CA LYS A 38 48.14 -34.75 -24.77
C LYS A 38 47.58 -34.71 -23.35
N VAL A 39 46.59 -35.54 -23.03
CA VAL A 39 46.06 -35.66 -21.66
C VAL A 39 47.15 -36.18 -20.73
N GLU A 40 47.91 -37.19 -21.17
CA GLU A 40 49.01 -37.75 -20.40
C GLU A 40 50.17 -36.78 -20.22
N GLU A 41 50.56 -36.09 -21.29
CA GLU A 41 51.59 -35.06 -21.25
C GLU A 41 51.22 -33.92 -20.28
N ILE A 42 49.96 -33.47 -20.27
CA ILE A 42 49.49 -32.40 -19.40
C ILE A 42 49.43 -32.85 -17.94
N LEU A 43 48.93 -34.06 -17.66
CA LEU A 43 48.88 -34.61 -16.30
C LEU A 43 50.29 -34.77 -15.71
N ASN A 44 51.25 -35.30 -16.48
CA ASN A 44 52.63 -35.40 -16.05
C ASN A 44 53.25 -34.02 -15.81
N LEU A 45 53.06 -33.07 -16.73
CA LEU A 45 53.57 -31.70 -16.60
C LEU A 45 53.06 -30.99 -15.35
N LEU A 46 51.76 -31.11 -15.06
CA LEU A 46 51.16 -30.50 -13.87
C LEU A 46 51.61 -31.20 -12.58
N THR A 47 51.80 -32.53 -12.64
CA THR A 47 52.26 -33.36 -11.51
C THR A 47 53.72 -33.07 -11.14
N GLU A 48 54.60 -32.93 -12.13
CA GLU A 48 56.02 -32.61 -11.94
C GLU A 48 56.24 -31.23 -11.33
N ARG A 49 55.26 -30.32 -11.50
CA ARG A 49 55.30 -28.92 -11.04
C ARG A 49 54.50 -28.66 -9.77
N LEU A 50 54.03 -29.71 -9.09
CA LEU A 50 53.39 -29.56 -7.79
C LEU A 50 54.36 -28.99 -6.74
N PRO A 51 53.84 -28.32 -5.69
CA PRO A 51 54.67 -27.85 -4.59
C PRO A 51 55.51 -28.99 -3.97
N GLY A 52 56.79 -28.72 -3.69
CA GLY A 52 57.74 -29.71 -3.14
C GLY A 52 58.40 -30.65 -4.16
N ARG A 53 58.05 -30.57 -5.45
CA ARG A 53 58.69 -31.33 -6.53
C ARG A 53 59.92 -30.61 -7.10
N PRO A 54 60.90 -31.34 -7.66
CA PRO A 54 62.14 -30.75 -8.19
C PRO A 54 61.92 -29.75 -9.34
N GLU A 55 60.80 -29.85 -10.08
CA GLU A 55 60.46 -28.90 -11.16
C GLU A 55 59.48 -27.80 -10.72
N ALA A 56 59.18 -27.68 -9.43
CA ALA A 56 58.34 -26.60 -8.91
C ALA A 56 58.96 -25.22 -9.22
N ASP A 57 58.12 -24.24 -9.54
CA ASP A 57 58.56 -22.85 -9.76
C ASP A 57 58.75 -22.15 -8.42
N ASP A 58 59.68 -21.20 -8.32
CA ASP A 58 59.96 -20.48 -7.07
C ASP A 58 58.80 -19.57 -6.63
N SER A 59 57.86 -19.26 -7.53
CA SER A 59 56.72 -18.41 -7.22
C SER A 59 55.62 -19.13 -6.44
N GLN A 60 55.37 -18.67 -5.20
CA GLN A 60 54.22 -19.08 -4.37
C GLN A 60 52.90 -19.07 -5.16
N ALA A 61 52.63 -17.99 -5.91
CA ALA A 61 51.39 -17.87 -6.66
C ALA A 61 51.27 -18.95 -7.75
N LEU A 62 52.36 -19.31 -8.43
CA LEU A 62 52.33 -20.35 -9.44
C LEU A 62 52.18 -21.74 -8.81
N GLN A 63 52.86 -22.01 -7.70
CA GLN A 63 52.73 -23.27 -6.95
C GLN A 63 51.29 -23.54 -6.49
N VAL A 64 50.61 -22.53 -5.95
CA VAL A 64 49.18 -22.63 -5.59
C VAL A 64 48.32 -22.91 -6.83
N HIS A 65 48.57 -22.24 -7.95
CA HIS A 65 47.79 -22.47 -9.17
C HIS A 65 48.07 -23.80 -9.84
N MET A 66 49.27 -24.39 -9.70
CA MET A 66 49.58 -25.71 -10.24
C MET A 66 48.81 -26.82 -9.51
N GLY A 67 48.75 -26.78 -8.17
CA GLY A 67 47.93 -27.73 -7.40
C GLY A 67 46.45 -27.63 -7.75
N LEU A 68 45.93 -26.40 -7.87
CA LEU A 68 44.54 -26.16 -8.26
C LEU A 68 44.27 -26.60 -9.71
N ALA A 69 45.17 -26.26 -10.63
CA ALA A 69 45.06 -26.63 -12.05
C ALA A 69 45.02 -28.15 -12.24
N LEU A 70 45.88 -28.90 -11.54
CA LEU A 70 45.86 -30.36 -11.57
C LEU A 70 44.51 -30.90 -11.09
N GLY A 71 44.02 -30.41 -9.94
CA GLY A 71 42.71 -30.82 -9.42
C GLY A 71 41.54 -30.48 -10.36
N MET A 72 41.54 -29.29 -10.97
CA MET A 72 40.54 -28.89 -11.96
C MET A 72 40.58 -29.78 -13.21
N PHE A 73 41.79 -30.09 -13.70
CA PHE A 73 41.98 -30.94 -14.88
C PHE A 73 41.50 -32.36 -14.64
N ILE A 74 41.88 -32.95 -13.49
CA ILE A 74 41.39 -34.28 -13.05
C ILE A 74 39.87 -34.27 -12.88
N SER A 75 39.31 -33.25 -12.23
CA SER A 75 37.86 -33.15 -12.00
C SER A 75 37.06 -33.14 -13.31
N ARG A 76 37.55 -32.41 -14.32
CA ARG A 76 36.90 -32.38 -15.65
C ARG A 76 37.04 -33.72 -16.39
N LEU A 77 38.16 -34.43 -16.22
CA LEU A 77 38.31 -35.79 -16.76
C LEU A 77 37.32 -36.78 -16.11
N CYS A 78 37.06 -36.63 -14.81
CA CYS A 78 36.04 -37.42 -14.10
C CYS A 78 34.62 -37.08 -14.58
N GLU A 79 34.31 -35.81 -14.83
CA GLU A 79 33.00 -35.35 -15.29
C GLU A 79 32.66 -35.83 -16.72
N GLU A 80 33.63 -35.79 -17.64
CA GLU A 80 33.48 -36.26 -19.02
C GLU A 80 33.40 -37.81 -19.12
N LYS A 81 33.37 -38.52 -17.99
CA LYS A 81 33.28 -40.00 -17.89
C LYS A 81 34.31 -40.74 -18.74
N VAL A 82 35.49 -40.13 -18.88
CA VAL A 82 36.62 -40.68 -19.65
C VAL A 82 37.06 -42.04 -19.08
N SER A 83 36.89 -42.21 -17.77
CA SER A 83 37.08 -43.46 -17.02
C SER A 83 36.16 -44.60 -17.46
N ASP A 84 34.96 -44.31 -17.97
CA ASP A 84 33.95 -45.32 -18.33
C ASP A 84 34.04 -45.73 -19.80
N THR A 85 34.65 -44.90 -20.66
CA THR A 85 34.70 -45.09 -22.11
C THR A 85 36.09 -45.38 -22.68
N SER A 86 37.18 -45.11 -21.95
CA SER A 86 38.54 -45.19 -22.51
C SER A 86 39.58 -45.87 -21.62
N GLY A 87 39.47 -47.21 -21.48
CA GLY A 87 40.56 -48.11 -21.09
C GLY A 87 41.10 -47.98 -19.66
N GLN A 88 41.54 -49.10 -19.08
CA GLN A 88 42.16 -49.16 -17.73
C GLN A 88 43.36 -48.20 -17.57
N GLN A 89 44.02 -47.82 -18.68
CA GLN A 89 45.23 -47.00 -18.68
C GLN A 89 45.00 -45.53 -18.30
N ILE A 90 43.89 -44.88 -18.72
CA ILE A 90 43.62 -43.47 -18.36
C ILE A 90 43.13 -43.37 -16.91
N ASN A 91 42.37 -44.34 -16.43
CA ASN A 91 41.94 -44.40 -15.03
C ASN A 91 43.15 -44.57 -14.08
N LEU A 92 44.10 -45.44 -14.45
CA LEU A 92 45.38 -45.57 -13.72
C LEU A 92 46.16 -44.25 -13.68
N LEU A 93 46.15 -43.48 -14.76
CA LEU A 93 46.82 -42.19 -14.82
C LEU A 93 46.14 -41.11 -13.96
N ILE A 94 44.81 -41.05 -13.99
CA ILE A 94 44.00 -40.18 -13.14
C ILE A 94 44.29 -40.46 -11.66
N MET A 95 44.26 -41.74 -11.26
CA MET A 95 44.55 -42.15 -9.89
C MET A 95 45.99 -41.83 -9.50
N LYS A 96 46.98 -42.10 -10.38
CA LYS A 96 48.39 -41.76 -10.11
C LYS A 96 48.62 -40.25 -9.92
N SER A 97 47.97 -39.42 -10.73
CA SER A 97 48.04 -37.95 -10.59
C SER A 97 47.28 -37.45 -9.35
N LEU A 98 46.17 -38.10 -9.00
CA LEU A 98 45.45 -37.82 -7.76
C LEU A 98 46.30 -38.20 -6.53
N ASP A 99 46.97 -39.35 -6.53
CA ASP A 99 47.88 -39.76 -5.45
C ASP A 99 49.01 -38.75 -5.27
N ALA A 100 49.55 -38.23 -6.37
CA ALA A 100 50.56 -37.18 -6.32
C ALA A 100 50.01 -35.87 -5.73
N LEU A 101 48.79 -35.48 -6.11
CA LEU A 101 48.11 -34.30 -5.57
C LEU A 101 47.77 -34.45 -4.08
N GLU A 102 47.30 -35.63 -3.67
CA GLU A 102 47.01 -35.98 -2.27
C GLU A 102 48.28 -36.01 -1.44
N SER A 103 49.39 -36.53 -1.98
CA SER A 103 50.69 -36.52 -1.28
C SER A 103 51.12 -35.09 -0.93
N CYS A 104 50.95 -34.13 -1.85
CA CYS A 104 51.24 -32.72 -1.58
C CYS A 104 50.19 -32.05 -0.68
N CYS A 105 48.93 -32.50 -0.72
CA CYS A 105 47.86 -31.99 0.13
C CYS A 105 48.07 -32.33 1.62
N PHE A 106 48.53 -33.55 1.91
CA PHE A 106 48.66 -34.07 3.28
C PHE A 106 50.08 -33.99 3.85
N ASP A 107 51.08 -33.58 3.07
CA ASP A 107 52.44 -33.39 3.57
C ASP A 107 52.58 -32.05 4.30
N SER A 108 52.76 -32.11 5.62
CA SER A 108 52.97 -30.95 6.49
C SER A 108 54.29 -30.21 6.21
N ASN A 109 55.24 -30.82 5.48
CA ASN A 109 56.53 -30.21 5.15
C ASN A 109 56.49 -29.39 3.86
N VAL A 110 55.40 -29.46 3.10
CA VAL A 110 55.25 -28.77 1.81
C VAL A 110 54.57 -27.42 2.02
N GLU A 111 55.33 -26.34 1.81
CA GLU A 111 54.77 -24.99 1.80
C GLU A 111 53.85 -24.75 0.58
N TYR A 112 52.87 -23.84 0.71
CA TYR A 112 51.98 -23.40 -0.37
C TYR A 112 51.06 -24.49 -0.97
N ASN A 113 50.78 -25.55 -0.20
CA ASN A 113 49.89 -26.65 -0.57
C ASN A 113 48.40 -26.30 -0.68
N ILE A 114 47.98 -25.06 -0.39
CA ILE A 114 46.59 -24.58 -0.43
C ILE A 114 45.90 -24.92 -1.76
N GLY A 115 46.63 -24.77 -2.87
CA GLY A 115 46.14 -25.14 -4.19
C GLY A 115 45.85 -26.63 -4.33
N CYS A 116 46.67 -27.48 -3.70
CA CYS A 116 46.48 -28.92 -3.68
C CYS A 116 45.26 -29.31 -2.84
N ILE A 117 45.05 -28.65 -1.69
CA ILE A 117 43.86 -28.89 -0.83
C ILE A 117 42.56 -28.58 -1.60
N LEU A 118 42.51 -27.42 -2.28
CA LEU A 118 41.38 -27.07 -3.15
C LEU A 118 41.23 -28.07 -4.31
N GLY A 119 42.34 -28.46 -4.93
CA GLY A 119 42.37 -29.42 -6.01
C GLY A 119 41.79 -30.78 -5.61
N VAL A 120 42.23 -31.35 -4.49
CA VAL A 120 41.69 -32.60 -3.91
C VAL A 120 40.20 -32.43 -3.64
N GLY A 121 39.77 -31.32 -3.00
CA GLY A 121 38.37 -31.06 -2.73
C GLY A 121 37.46 -31.08 -3.96
N LEU A 122 37.93 -30.49 -5.06
CA LEU A 122 37.23 -30.53 -6.35
C LEU A 122 37.13 -31.96 -6.87
N VAL A 123 38.25 -32.69 -6.91
CA VAL A 123 38.29 -34.06 -7.44
C VAL A 123 37.35 -34.97 -6.66
N LEU A 124 37.39 -34.93 -5.32
CA LEU A 124 36.51 -35.75 -4.48
C LEU A 124 35.02 -35.42 -4.67
N SER A 125 34.69 -34.15 -4.89
CA SER A 125 33.31 -33.71 -5.14
C SER A 125 32.75 -34.23 -6.48
N PHE A 126 33.59 -34.35 -7.51
CA PHE A 126 33.18 -34.97 -8.79
C PHE A 126 33.21 -36.50 -8.71
N MET A 127 34.19 -37.10 -8.04
CA MET A 127 34.27 -38.54 -7.85
C MET A 127 33.12 -39.08 -7.00
N SER A 128 32.52 -38.28 -6.12
CA SER A 128 31.34 -38.71 -5.34
C SER A 128 30.14 -39.05 -6.23
N GLN A 129 30.06 -38.47 -7.43
CA GLN A 129 29.01 -38.72 -8.40
C GLN A 129 29.26 -39.99 -9.24
N SER A 130 30.44 -40.59 -9.13
CA SER A 130 30.78 -41.84 -9.83
C SER A 130 29.96 -43.03 -9.31
N SER A 131 29.65 -43.97 -10.21
CA SER A 131 29.02 -45.25 -9.86
C SER A 131 30.03 -46.33 -9.46
N GLN A 132 31.34 -46.09 -9.63
CA GLN A 132 32.39 -47.07 -9.31
C GLN A 132 32.58 -47.17 -7.78
N THR A 133 32.57 -48.40 -7.25
CA THR A 133 32.72 -48.67 -5.81
C THR A 133 34.05 -48.18 -5.27
N ASP A 134 35.13 -48.37 -6.02
CA ASP A 134 36.49 -48.01 -5.59
C ASP A 134 36.64 -46.50 -5.44
N SER A 135 36.05 -45.71 -6.34
CA SER A 135 36.01 -44.24 -6.24
C SER A 135 35.22 -43.77 -5.01
N ARG A 136 34.10 -44.43 -4.68
CA ARG A 136 33.29 -44.08 -3.50
C ARG A 136 34.01 -44.39 -2.19
N VAL A 137 34.71 -45.53 -2.13
CA VAL A 137 35.55 -45.90 -0.98
C VAL A 137 36.70 -44.89 -0.82
N HIS A 138 37.35 -44.52 -1.92
CA HIS A 138 38.40 -43.49 -1.93
C HIS A 138 37.89 -42.14 -1.42
N VAL A 139 36.74 -41.67 -1.91
CA VAL A 139 36.11 -40.42 -1.45
C VAL A 139 35.83 -40.45 0.05
N SER A 140 35.28 -41.55 0.57
CA SER A 140 35.01 -41.71 1.99
C SER A 140 36.31 -41.67 2.83
N ALA A 141 37.35 -42.39 2.39
CA ALA A 141 38.63 -42.45 3.10
C ALA A 141 39.36 -41.11 3.10
N THR A 142 39.44 -40.42 1.96
CA THR A 142 40.13 -39.13 1.84
C THR A 142 39.37 -38.00 2.52
N LEU A 143 38.03 -38.03 2.52
CA LEU A 143 37.21 -37.07 3.29
C LEU A 143 37.47 -37.18 4.80
N ARG A 144 37.56 -38.40 5.35
CA ARG A 144 37.91 -38.58 6.79
C ARG A 144 39.29 -38.00 7.10
N LYS A 145 40.29 -38.23 6.24
CA LYS A 145 41.62 -37.63 6.39
C LYS A 145 41.58 -36.09 6.35
N LEU A 146 40.82 -35.49 5.43
CA LEU A 146 40.65 -34.03 5.36
C LEU A 146 39.98 -33.47 6.62
N TYR A 147 38.99 -34.20 7.16
CA TYR A 147 38.32 -33.82 8.41
C TYR A 147 39.27 -33.94 9.61
N GLU A 148 40.08 -35.01 9.71
CA GLU A 148 41.13 -35.15 10.74
C GLU A 148 42.17 -34.03 10.66
N CYS A 149 42.57 -33.62 9.44
CA CYS A 149 43.43 -32.46 9.25
C CYS A 149 42.77 -31.16 9.75
N LEU A 150 41.45 -31.02 9.56
CA LEU A 150 40.68 -29.85 10.03
C LEU A 150 40.53 -29.84 11.56
N GLU A 151 40.39 -31.01 12.18
CA GLU A 151 40.34 -31.13 13.64
C GLU A 151 41.67 -30.73 14.29
N ASN A 152 42.79 -31.05 13.66
CA ASN A 152 44.14 -30.77 14.14
C ASN A 152 44.75 -29.47 13.60
N SER A 153 43.96 -28.61 12.92
CA SER A 153 44.48 -27.45 12.20
C SER A 153 44.84 -26.23 13.08
N TYR A 154 44.95 -26.38 14.41
CA TYR A 154 45.15 -25.25 15.33
C TYR A 154 46.49 -24.54 15.13
N ASP A 155 47.52 -25.26 14.72
CA ASP A 155 48.88 -24.73 14.51
C ASP A 155 49.15 -24.34 13.04
N GLN A 156 48.17 -24.48 12.14
CA GLN A 156 48.30 -24.16 10.73
C GLN A 156 47.96 -22.69 10.44
N SER A 157 48.45 -22.18 9.30
CA SER A 157 48.10 -20.82 8.87
C SER A 157 46.59 -20.66 8.65
N ARG A 158 46.05 -19.49 9.01
CA ARG A 158 44.62 -19.17 8.89
C ARG A 158 44.06 -19.43 7.48
N SER A 159 44.83 -19.14 6.43
CA SER A 159 44.43 -19.37 5.05
C SER A 159 44.27 -20.86 4.71
N VAL A 160 45.10 -21.72 5.30
CA VAL A 160 44.96 -23.18 5.17
C VAL A 160 43.71 -23.66 5.91
N GLN A 161 43.46 -23.18 7.12
CA GLN A 161 42.26 -23.55 7.91
C GLN A 161 40.95 -23.13 7.22
N GLU A 162 40.88 -21.93 6.65
CA GLU A 162 39.71 -21.45 5.91
C GLU A 162 39.45 -22.29 4.65
N VAL A 163 40.51 -22.59 3.89
CA VAL A 163 40.42 -23.42 2.69
C VAL A 163 40.04 -24.86 3.01
N LEU A 164 40.62 -25.44 4.06
CA LEU A 164 40.30 -26.79 4.50
C LEU A 164 38.86 -26.90 4.99
N SER A 165 38.37 -25.88 5.71
CA SER A 165 36.95 -25.78 6.10
C SER A 165 36.02 -25.77 4.88
N TYR A 166 36.36 -24.97 3.86
CA TYR A 166 35.59 -24.90 2.61
C TYR A 166 35.58 -26.24 1.86
N VAL A 167 36.73 -26.90 1.76
CA VAL A 167 36.89 -28.19 1.09
C VAL A 167 36.14 -29.31 1.81
N VAL A 168 36.26 -29.41 3.14
CA VAL A 168 35.52 -30.39 3.94
C VAL A 168 34.01 -30.17 3.81
N ALA A 169 33.54 -28.91 3.80
CA ALA A 169 32.13 -28.61 3.60
C ALA A 169 31.64 -29.07 2.21
N GLY A 170 32.35 -28.68 1.15
CA GLY A 170 31.96 -29.00 -0.23
C GLY A 170 31.96 -30.51 -0.52
N VAL A 171 32.99 -31.22 -0.06
CA VAL A 171 33.07 -32.67 -0.22
C VAL A 171 32.04 -33.38 0.66
N SER A 172 31.78 -32.91 1.88
CA SER A 172 30.74 -33.52 2.75
C SER A 172 29.34 -33.42 2.12
N VAL A 173 28.99 -32.28 1.52
CA VAL A 173 27.72 -32.12 0.79
C VAL A 173 27.66 -33.07 -0.41
N SER A 174 28.74 -33.14 -1.19
CA SER A 174 28.81 -33.98 -2.39
C SER A 174 28.80 -35.48 -2.05
N ALA A 175 29.42 -35.88 -0.94
CA ALA A 175 29.44 -37.25 -0.45
C ALA A 175 28.11 -37.66 0.20
N PHE A 176 27.47 -36.76 0.96
CA PHE A 176 26.17 -36.99 1.57
C PHE A 176 25.07 -37.14 0.52
N SER A 177 25.03 -36.23 -0.47
CA SER A 177 24.08 -36.32 -1.59
C SER A 177 24.23 -37.59 -2.44
N ALA A 178 25.44 -38.15 -2.52
CA ALA A 178 25.74 -39.40 -3.20
C ALA A 178 25.52 -40.67 -2.33
N GLY A 179 25.13 -40.52 -1.06
CA GLY A 179 24.95 -41.62 -0.11
C GLY A 179 26.24 -42.31 0.34
N ILE A 180 27.39 -41.63 0.22
CA ILE A 180 28.72 -42.11 0.65
C ILE A 180 28.97 -41.78 2.14
N LEU A 181 28.44 -40.65 2.61
CA LEU A 181 28.57 -40.16 3.98
C LEU A 181 27.27 -40.37 4.76
N GLY A 182 27.36 -40.89 5.99
CA GLY A 182 26.21 -41.07 6.87
C GLY A 182 25.67 -39.75 7.43
N ALA A 183 24.41 -39.73 7.87
CA ALA A 183 23.79 -38.51 8.43
C ALA A 183 24.46 -38.03 9.72
N GLU A 184 24.86 -38.95 10.61
CA GLU A 184 25.56 -38.62 11.86
C GLU A 184 26.95 -38.01 11.61
N GLU A 185 27.72 -38.60 10.68
CA GLU A 185 29.04 -38.08 10.28
C GLU A 185 28.91 -36.70 9.60
N ALA A 186 27.90 -36.51 8.74
CA ALA A 186 27.63 -35.22 8.10
C ALA A 186 27.26 -34.13 9.12
N GLU A 187 26.46 -34.46 10.12
CA GLU A 187 26.11 -33.53 11.21
C GLU A 187 27.34 -33.15 12.05
N GLN A 188 28.21 -34.12 12.37
CA GLN A 188 29.47 -33.86 13.06
C GLN A 188 30.36 -32.88 12.28
N HIS A 189 30.53 -33.10 10.97
CA HIS A 189 31.30 -32.20 10.11
C HIS A 189 30.74 -30.77 10.12
N MET A 190 29.41 -30.61 10.00
CA MET A 190 28.75 -29.30 9.97
C MET A 190 28.82 -28.58 11.32
N ASN A 191 28.70 -29.30 12.44
CA ASN A 191 28.85 -28.72 13.77
C ASN A 191 30.26 -28.17 14.00
N LYS A 192 31.30 -28.90 13.58
CA LYS A 192 32.70 -28.43 13.68
C LYS A 192 32.93 -27.16 12.83
N LEU A 193 32.44 -27.15 11.60
CA LEU A 193 32.53 -25.99 10.69
C LEU A 193 31.81 -24.76 11.26
N LYS A 194 30.66 -24.96 11.90
CA LYS A 194 29.92 -23.90 12.59
C LYS A 194 30.75 -23.29 13.72
N THR A 195 31.33 -24.11 14.60
CA THR A 195 32.19 -23.62 15.70
C THR A 195 33.38 -22.82 15.18
N LEU A 196 34.04 -23.28 14.11
CA LEU A 196 35.16 -22.56 13.48
C LEU A 196 34.72 -21.22 12.85
N THR A 197 33.50 -21.15 12.31
CA THR A 197 32.95 -19.93 11.72
C THR A 197 32.60 -18.89 12.79
N GLU A 198 32.01 -19.33 13.90
CA GLU A 198 31.66 -18.47 15.05
C GLU A 198 32.90 -17.86 15.70
N GLN A 199 33.97 -18.65 15.87
CA GLN A 199 35.28 -18.18 16.36
C GLN A 199 35.91 -17.14 15.41
N ASN A 200 35.74 -17.30 14.10
CA ASN A 200 36.26 -16.36 13.09
C ASN A 200 35.47 -15.04 12.98
N GLN A 201 34.18 -15.04 13.30
CA GLN A 201 33.33 -13.83 13.30
C GLN A 201 33.71 -12.85 14.41
N GLN A 202 34.10 -13.33 15.59
CA GLN A 202 34.54 -12.46 16.70
C GLN A 202 35.86 -11.71 16.41
N LEU A 203 36.73 -12.24 15.55
CA LEU A 203 37.99 -11.59 15.15
C LEU A 203 37.82 -10.58 13.99
N LYS A 204 36.70 -10.62 13.25
CA LYS A 204 36.47 -9.76 12.07
C LYS A 204 35.76 -8.43 12.39
N SER A 205 35.27 -8.23 13.62
CA SER A 205 34.62 -6.96 14.01
C SER A 205 35.58 -5.78 14.15
N GLU A 206 36.88 -6.00 14.28
CA GLU A 206 37.86 -4.92 14.51
C GLU A 206 38.69 -4.51 13.28
N ALA A 207 38.61 -5.22 12.16
CA ALA A 207 39.35 -4.86 10.95
C ALA A 207 38.51 -5.08 9.68
N ILE A 208 37.86 -4.02 9.18
CA ILE A 208 37.79 -3.63 7.75
C ILE A 208 36.98 -2.34 7.64
N GLN A 209 37.69 -1.25 7.35
CA GLN A 209 37.14 -0.03 6.77
C GLN A 209 36.78 -0.31 5.30
N SER A 210 35.50 -0.17 4.95
CA SER A 210 34.93 -0.47 3.63
C SER A 210 35.40 0.44 2.48
N SER A 211 36.15 1.51 2.76
CA SER A 211 36.64 2.46 1.75
C SER A 211 37.88 1.99 1.00
N SER A 212 38.79 1.24 1.66
CA SER A 212 40.05 0.79 1.02
C SER A 212 39.80 -0.28 -0.05
N TYR A 213 38.81 -1.15 0.15
CA TYR A 213 38.50 -2.25 -0.76
C TYR A 213 37.85 -1.76 -2.07
N GLN A 214 36.89 -0.84 -1.99
CA GLN A 214 36.22 -0.25 -3.15
C GLN A 214 37.17 0.56 -4.03
N ASN A 215 38.10 1.32 -3.44
CA ASN A 215 39.10 2.07 -4.19
C ASN A 215 40.07 1.13 -4.96
N LYS A 216 40.50 0.03 -4.33
CA LYS A 216 41.35 -0.99 -4.98
C LYS A 216 40.61 -1.72 -6.11
N LEU A 217 39.32 -2.02 -5.95
CA LEU A 217 38.49 -2.64 -6.99
C LEU A 217 38.38 -1.73 -8.23
N ASN A 218 38.14 -0.42 -8.02
CA ASN A 218 38.05 0.55 -9.10
C ASN A 218 39.37 0.72 -9.86
N GLU A 219 40.51 0.68 -9.17
CA GLU A 219 41.83 0.67 -9.82
C GLU A 219 42.05 -0.59 -10.68
N VAL A 220 41.65 -1.77 -10.19
CA VAL A 220 41.74 -3.03 -10.92
C VAL A 220 40.85 -3.01 -12.18
N ILE A 221 39.60 -2.54 -12.07
CA ILE A 221 38.71 -2.38 -13.22
C ILE A 221 39.33 -1.45 -14.27
N ARG A 222 39.91 -0.33 -13.83
CA ARG A 222 40.56 0.64 -14.71
C ARG A 222 41.76 0.04 -15.45
N ALA A 223 42.60 -0.72 -14.75
CA ALA A 223 43.76 -1.39 -15.33
C ALA A 223 43.36 -2.46 -16.35
N ILE A 224 42.35 -3.29 -16.04
CA ILE A 224 41.83 -4.32 -16.96
C ILE A 224 41.21 -3.68 -18.20
N THR A 225 40.45 -2.60 -18.04
CA THR A 225 39.85 -1.86 -19.16
C THR A 225 40.91 -1.23 -20.06
N GLN A 226 42.02 -0.75 -19.48
CA GLN A 226 43.17 -0.28 -20.26
C GLN A 226 43.84 -1.42 -21.03
N ILE A 227 43.97 -2.61 -20.46
CA ILE A 227 44.54 -3.78 -21.16
C ILE A 227 43.66 -4.20 -22.35
N ILE A 228 42.33 -4.17 -22.20
CA ILE A 228 41.39 -4.44 -23.30
C ILE A 228 41.57 -3.41 -24.43
N ASN A 229 41.71 -2.13 -24.09
CA ASN A 229 41.76 -1.05 -25.07
C ASN A 229 43.13 -0.85 -25.74
N PHE A 230 44.24 -1.19 -25.06
CA PHE A 230 45.60 -0.88 -25.54
C PHE A 230 46.44 -2.10 -25.94
N SER A 231 46.03 -3.32 -25.63
CA SER A 231 46.79 -4.50 -26.04
C SER A 231 46.53 -4.86 -27.50
N GLY A 232 47.57 -4.89 -28.34
CA GLY A 232 47.47 -5.41 -29.71
C GLY A 232 47.39 -6.95 -29.80
N VAL A 233 47.43 -7.64 -28.66
CA VAL A 233 47.42 -9.11 -28.59
C VAL A 233 46.02 -9.58 -28.23
N ILE A 234 45.30 -10.14 -29.21
CA ILE A 234 43.90 -10.58 -29.10
C ILE A 234 43.70 -11.49 -27.88
N GLY A 235 44.62 -12.43 -27.62
CA GLY A 235 44.53 -13.32 -26.46
C GLY A 235 44.57 -12.59 -25.10
N LEU A 236 45.32 -11.49 -25.00
CA LEU A 236 45.39 -10.68 -23.78
C LEU A 236 44.10 -9.87 -23.58
N GLN A 237 43.53 -9.35 -24.67
CA GLN A 237 42.25 -8.64 -24.65
C GLN A 237 41.10 -9.59 -24.26
N THR A 238 41.07 -10.80 -24.83
CA THR A 238 40.02 -11.80 -24.51
C THR A 238 40.12 -12.26 -23.05
N ASN A 239 41.34 -12.52 -22.55
CA ASN A 239 41.55 -12.89 -21.15
C ASN A 239 41.22 -11.73 -20.19
N ALA A 240 41.56 -10.49 -20.56
CA ALA A 240 41.20 -9.31 -19.77
C ALA A 240 39.68 -9.09 -19.72
N ALA A 241 38.98 -9.28 -20.84
CA ALA A 241 37.51 -9.25 -20.90
C ALA A 241 36.88 -10.38 -20.07
N TRP A 242 37.49 -11.57 -20.08
CA TRP A 242 37.03 -12.71 -19.28
C TRP A 242 37.22 -12.47 -17.78
N ILE A 243 38.37 -11.93 -17.35
CA ILE A 243 38.62 -11.55 -15.95
C ILE A 243 37.65 -10.45 -15.51
N LEU A 244 37.33 -9.47 -16.38
CA LEU A 244 36.33 -8.45 -16.10
C LEU A 244 34.93 -9.06 -15.89
N GLY A 245 34.57 -10.06 -16.70
CA GLY A 245 33.34 -10.84 -16.53
C GLY A 245 33.28 -11.59 -15.19
N HIS A 246 34.38 -12.23 -14.78
CA HIS A 246 34.45 -12.91 -13.48
C HIS A 246 34.45 -11.95 -12.30
N LEU A 247 35.11 -10.78 -12.41
CA LEU A 247 35.07 -9.74 -11.39
C LEU A 247 33.64 -9.21 -11.21
N HIS A 248 32.91 -9.03 -12.33
CA HIS A 248 31.51 -8.64 -12.31
C HIS A 248 30.63 -9.71 -11.64
N LEU A 249 30.80 -10.98 -12.00
CA LEU A 249 30.09 -12.10 -11.37
C LEU A 249 30.39 -12.21 -9.87
N SER A 250 31.66 -12.03 -9.46
CA SER A 250 32.05 -11.99 -8.05
C SER A 250 31.43 -10.81 -7.30
N SER A 251 31.33 -9.63 -7.93
CA SER A 251 30.69 -8.45 -7.32
C SER A 251 29.17 -8.60 -7.20
N LEU A 252 28.53 -9.28 -8.16
CA LEU A 252 27.11 -9.64 -8.11
C LEU A 252 26.83 -10.68 -7.03
N SER A 253 27.79 -11.59 -6.80
CA SER A 253 27.73 -12.60 -5.74
C SER A 253 27.97 -12.00 -4.35
N SER A 254 28.70 -10.89 -4.28
CA SER A 254 29.06 -10.19 -3.03
C SER A 254 28.08 -9.08 -2.66
N SER A 255 26.83 -9.09 -3.13
CA SER A 255 25.81 -8.11 -2.76
C SER A 255 25.37 -8.25 -1.30
N GLN A 256 26.29 -8.07 -0.36
CA GLN A 256 26.01 -7.59 0.98
C GLN A 256 25.83 -6.07 0.89
N SER A 257 24.62 -5.62 0.52
CA SER A 257 24.27 -4.21 0.74
C SER A 257 24.07 -4.00 2.24
N ARG A 258 24.95 -3.21 2.86
CA ARG A 258 24.84 -2.73 4.26
C ARG A 258 23.73 -1.67 4.45
N THR A 259 22.68 -1.74 3.66
CA THR A 259 21.39 -1.09 3.91
C THR A 259 20.38 -2.21 4.05
N SER A 260 19.55 -2.20 5.10
CA SER A 260 18.53 -3.24 5.35
C SER A 260 17.52 -3.40 4.20
N VAL A 261 17.50 -2.45 3.24
CA VAL A 261 16.71 -2.48 2.00
C VAL A 261 17.62 -2.24 0.78
N PRO A 262 17.55 -3.07 -0.29
CA PRO A 262 18.31 -2.88 -1.53
C PRO A 262 17.98 -1.55 -2.25
N PRO A 263 18.96 -0.89 -2.90
CA PRO A 263 18.74 0.37 -3.60
C PRO A 263 17.96 0.22 -4.92
N ASP A 264 17.94 -0.96 -5.52
CA ASP A 264 17.29 -1.29 -6.79
C ASP A 264 16.96 -2.80 -6.83
N PHE A 265 16.44 -3.29 -7.96
CA PHE A 265 16.16 -4.70 -8.19
C PHE A 265 17.35 -5.48 -8.75
N GLY A 266 18.59 -5.01 -8.56
CA GLY A 266 19.81 -5.65 -9.07
C GLY A 266 20.03 -7.07 -8.55
N TYR A 267 19.40 -7.43 -7.42
CA TYR A 267 19.41 -8.78 -6.86
C TYR A 267 18.49 -9.78 -7.60
N LEU A 268 17.61 -9.30 -8.50
CA LEU A 268 16.78 -10.16 -9.33
C LEU A 268 17.58 -10.68 -10.54
N PRO A 269 17.22 -11.85 -11.11
CA PRO A 269 17.87 -12.37 -12.32
C PRO A 269 17.84 -11.38 -13.49
N GLU A 270 18.81 -11.45 -14.41
CA GLU A 270 18.86 -10.59 -15.61
C GLU A 270 17.63 -10.75 -16.52
N ARG A 271 16.93 -11.89 -16.44
CA ARG A 271 15.67 -12.13 -17.16
C ARG A 271 14.48 -11.37 -16.57
N SER A 272 14.65 -10.70 -15.44
CA SER A 272 13.60 -9.96 -14.76
C SER A 272 13.28 -8.66 -15.49
N VAL A 273 12.06 -8.56 -16.03
CA VAL A 273 11.58 -7.36 -16.72
C VAL A 273 11.56 -6.15 -15.78
N ILE A 274 11.15 -6.34 -14.53
CA ILE A 274 11.10 -5.24 -13.55
C ILE A 274 12.49 -4.68 -13.22
N ARG A 275 13.53 -5.53 -13.20
CA ARG A 275 14.92 -5.08 -13.05
C ARG A 275 15.31 -4.15 -14.20
N ALA A 276 15.10 -4.59 -15.44
CA ALA A 276 15.43 -3.79 -16.62
C ALA A 276 14.66 -2.46 -16.67
N LEU A 277 13.37 -2.47 -16.32
CA LEU A 277 12.55 -1.26 -16.27
C LEU A 277 13.03 -0.29 -15.18
N VAL A 278 13.34 -0.78 -13.98
CA VAL A 278 13.82 0.07 -12.88
C VAL A 278 15.23 0.61 -13.18
N ASP A 279 16.12 -0.18 -13.78
CA ASP A 279 17.44 0.29 -14.21
C ASP A 279 17.31 1.44 -15.23
N PHE A 280 16.36 1.32 -16.17
CA PHE A 280 16.04 2.40 -17.10
C PHE A 280 15.50 3.65 -16.38
N LEU A 281 14.56 3.49 -15.45
CA LEU A 281 13.99 4.60 -14.68
C LEU A 281 15.03 5.31 -13.82
N ILE A 282 15.96 4.57 -13.19
CA ILE A 282 17.09 5.14 -12.45
C ILE A 282 18.01 5.92 -13.40
N SER A 283 18.29 5.38 -14.59
CA SER A 283 19.06 6.11 -15.61
C SER A 283 18.34 7.38 -16.07
N ALA A 284 17.02 7.34 -16.24
CA ALA A 284 16.20 8.50 -16.58
C ALA A 284 16.31 9.58 -15.48
N GLY A 285 16.15 9.19 -14.21
CA GLY A 285 16.31 10.09 -13.07
C GLY A 285 17.71 10.72 -12.94
N LYS A 286 18.76 10.08 -13.46
CA LYS A 286 20.13 10.63 -13.47
C LYS A 286 20.39 11.58 -14.64
N LYS A 287 19.85 11.28 -15.82
CA LYS A 287 20.14 12.00 -17.07
C LYS A 287 19.16 13.14 -17.37
N GLY A 288 17.94 13.07 -16.83
CA GLY A 288 16.92 14.10 -17.02
C GLY A 288 16.17 14.06 -18.36
N PRO A 289 15.14 14.89 -18.50
CA PRO A 289 14.25 14.90 -19.67
C PRO A 289 14.92 15.40 -20.96
N GLU A 290 16.03 16.14 -20.85
CA GLU A 290 16.83 16.61 -21.99
C GLU A 290 17.52 15.46 -22.73
N ALA A 291 17.94 14.43 -21.97
CA ALA A 291 18.66 13.28 -22.51
C ALA A 291 17.76 12.06 -22.74
N ILE A 292 16.68 11.91 -21.97
CA ILE A 292 15.74 10.79 -22.09
C ILE A 292 14.32 11.34 -22.33
N PRO A 293 13.69 11.05 -23.49
CA PRO A 293 12.35 11.51 -23.80
C PRO A 293 11.29 11.02 -22.78
N PRO A 294 10.40 11.91 -22.30
CA PRO A 294 9.33 11.55 -21.37
C PRO A 294 8.42 10.38 -21.82
N PRO A 295 8.03 10.24 -23.10
CA PRO A 295 7.18 9.12 -23.52
C PRO A 295 7.80 7.75 -23.21
N LEU A 296 9.12 7.61 -23.25
CA LEU A 296 9.80 6.35 -22.92
C LEU A 296 9.74 6.06 -21.42
N VAL A 297 9.94 7.09 -20.59
CA VAL A 297 9.80 6.99 -19.13
C VAL A 297 8.37 6.58 -18.75
N LYS A 298 7.37 7.15 -19.41
CA LYS A 298 5.95 6.80 -19.22
C LYS A 298 5.69 5.32 -19.55
N VAL A 299 6.15 4.83 -20.70
CA VAL A 299 5.96 3.43 -21.13
C VAL A 299 6.60 2.46 -20.12
N CYS A 300 7.73 2.82 -19.50
CA CYS A 300 8.36 1.98 -18.48
C CYS A 300 7.68 2.06 -17.11
N ALA A 301 7.22 3.24 -16.69
CA ALA A 301 6.59 3.43 -15.38
C ALA A 301 5.15 2.89 -15.30
N MET A 302 4.40 2.96 -16.40
CA MET A 302 3.00 2.53 -16.48
C MET A 302 2.76 1.06 -16.06
N PRO A 303 3.47 0.05 -16.58
CA PRO A 303 3.26 -1.34 -16.17
C PRO A 303 3.63 -1.57 -14.70
N ILE A 304 4.63 -0.84 -14.18
CA ILE A 304 5.02 -0.94 -12.78
C ILE A 304 3.88 -0.42 -11.89
N ALA A 305 3.31 0.74 -12.21
CA ALA A 305 2.18 1.31 -11.49
C ALA A 305 0.92 0.44 -11.57
N ALA A 306 0.58 -0.07 -12.76
CA ALA A 306 -0.61 -0.92 -12.94
C ALA A 306 -0.50 -2.26 -12.17
N ALA A 307 0.68 -2.87 -12.14
CA ALA A 307 0.88 -4.09 -11.35
C ALA A 307 0.96 -3.79 -9.83
N ALA A 308 1.35 -2.58 -9.42
CA ALA A 308 1.39 -2.16 -8.02
C ALA A 308 -0.01 -2.14 -7.37
N ASP A 309 -1.07 -1.90 -8.16
CA ASP A 309 -2.45 -1.89 -7.66
C ASP A 309 -2.93 -3.29 -7.20
N THR A 310 -2.32 -4.36 -7.75
CA THR A 310 -2.74 -5.75 -7.50
C THR A 310 -1.71 -6.57 -6.75
N HIS A 311 -0.43 -6.18 -6.79
CA HIS A 311 0.67 -6.94 -6.22
C HIS A 311 1.64 -6.03 -5.46
N GLN A 312 2.26 -6.61 -4.43
CA GLN A 312 3.33 -5.96 -3.68
C GLN A 312 4.68 -6.39 -4.24
N TYR A 313 5.58 -5.43 -4.43
CA TYR A 313 6.89 -5.73 -5.00
C TYR A 313 7.88 -6.22 -3.92
N PRO A 314 8.91 -6.99 -4.35
CA PRO A 314 10.04 -7.33 -3.49
C PRO A 314 10.70 -6.08 -2.87
N PRO A 315 11.40 -6.22 -1.73
CA PRO A 315 11.99 -5.07 -1.03
C PRO A 315 12.91 -4.23 -1.92
N VAL A 316 12.62 -2.93 -2.00
CA VAL A 316 13.42 -1.96 -2.75
C VAL A 316 13.27 -0.56 -2.13
N ASN A 317 14.30 0.25 -2.26
CA ASN A 317 14.30 1.66 -1.89
C ASN A 317 13.53 2.47 -2.96
N TRP A 318 12.21 2.56 -2.87
CA TRP A 318 11.40 3.34 -3.80
C TRP A 318 11.84 4.80 -3.97
N ALA A 319 12.39 5.42 -2.92
CA ALA A 319 12.90 6.78 -2.97
C ALA A 319 14.13 6.93 -3.89
N SER A 320 14.99 5.92 -4.02
CA SER A 320 16.12 5.97 -4.96
C SER A 320 15.66 5.99 -6.42
N ILE A 321 14.50 5.39 -6.70
CA ILE A 321 13.92 5.27 -8.04
C ILE A 321 13.04 6.48 -8.36
N LEU A 322 12.09 6.80 -7.48
CA LEU A 322 11.01 7.73 -7.77
C LEU A 322 11.34 9.19 -7.44
N ALA A 323 12.23 9.47 -6.48
CA ALA A 323 12.44 10.85 -6.01
C ALA A 323 13.02 11.77 -7.10
N SER A 324 13.90 11.26 -7.95
CA SER A 324 14.48 12.00 -9.08
C SER A 324 13.44 12.24 -10.18
N LEU A 325 12.65 11.21 -10.52
CA LEU A 325 11.57 11.31 -11.51
C LEU A 325 10.49 12.31 -11.10
N MET A 326 10.16 12.37 -9.81
CA MET A 326 9.18 13.31 -9.27
C MET A 326 9.68 14.77 -9.29
N ARG A 327 10.99 14.99 -9.07
CA ARG A 327 11.59 16.34 -9.04
C ARG A 327 11.91 16.90 -10.43
N LEU A 328 12.17 16.03 -11.40
CA LEU A 328 12.52 16.41 -12.76
C LEU A 328 11.26 16.65 -13.60
N ASN A 329 11.33 17.59 -14.55
CA ASN A 329 10.21 17.98 -15.40
C ASN A 329 9.96 16.97 -16.54
N PHE A 330 9.72 15.70 -16.21
CA PHE A 330 9.27 14.68 -17.17
C PHE A 330 7.78 14.83 -17.54
N GLY A 331 7.03 15.65 -16.81
CA GLY A 331 5.62 15.92 -17.07
C GLY A 331 4.67 15.24 -16.08
N ASP A 332 3.46 15.78 -16.00
CA ASP A 332 2.53 15.48 -14.92
C ASP A 332 2.07 14.01 -14.84
N GLU A 333 1.95 13.34 -15.99
CA GLU A 333 1.52 11.93 -16.01
C GLU A 333 2.54 11.01 -15.34
N ILE A 334 3.84 11.30 -15.48
CA ILE A 334 4.91 10.52 -14.84
C ILE A 334 4.93 10.77 -13.34
N GLN A 335 4.69 12.02 -12.92
CA GLN A 335 4.51 12.34 -11.49
C GLN A 335 3.30 11.58 -10.92
N LYS A 336 2.17 11.54 -11.63
CA LYS A 336 1.00 10.76 -11.23
C LYS A 336 1.32 9.27 -11.06
N LEU A 337 2.03 8.67 -12.02
CA LEU A 337 2.45 7.26 -11.94
C LEU A 337 3.39 7.00 -10.76
N CYS A 338 4.34 7.90 -10.49
CA CYS A 338 5.23 7.78 -9.34
C CYS A 338 4.48 7.88 -8.02
N VAL A 339 3.49 8.78 -7.91
CA VAL A 339 2.61 8.88 -6.74
C VAL A 339 1.77 7.61 -6.58
N GLN A 340 1.20 7.07 -7.67
CA GLN A 340 0.44 5.81 -7.64
C GLN A 340 1.29 4.64 -7.11
N ILE A 341 2.54 4.51 -7.55
CA ILE A 341 3.48 3.51 -7.03
C ILE A 341 3.76 3.76 -5.54
N ALA A 342 4.02 5.00 -5.13
CA ALA A 342 4.29 5.32 -3.72
C ALA A 342 3.09 5.03 -2.81
N VAL A 343 1.87 5.34 -3.25
CA VAL A 343 0.61 5.08 -2.53
C VAL A 343 0.36 3.58 -2.36
N THR A 344 0.44 2.81 -3.45
CA THR A 344 0.16 1.36 -3.43
C THR A 344 1.20 0.57 -2.65
N GLN A 345 2.47 1.03 -2.64
CA GLN A 345 3.56 0.36 -1.94
C GLN A 345 3.81 0.90 -0.52
N ALA A 346 3.08 1.93 -0.06
CA ALA A 346 3.23 2.51 1.27
C ALA A 346 3.05 1.48 2.40
N GLN A 347 2.23 0.45 2.17
CA GLN A 347 1.97 -0.59 3.16
C GLN A 347 3.16 -1.52 3.40
N THR A 348 3.90 -1.88 2.36
CA THR A 348 5.01 -2.84 2.43
C THR A 348 6.36 -2.19 2.53
N SER A 349 6.47 -0.94 2.09
CA SER A 349 7.74 -0.23 2.06
C SER A 349 7.65 1.03 2.92
N PRO A 350 8.30 1.06 4.11
CA PRO A 350 8.37 2.28 4.90
C PRO A 350 9.09 3.41 4.14
N ASN A 351 9.98 3.04 3.21
CA ASN A 351 10.65 3.99 2.33
C ASN A 351 9.68 4.67 1.34
N ALA A 352 8.72 3.92 0.77
CA ALA A 352 7.65 4.50 -0.04
C ALA A 352 6.74 5.42 0.78
N ALA A 353 6.41 5.02 2.01
CA ALA A 353 5.61 5.84 2.92
C ALA A 353 6.30 7.16 3.32
N VAL A 354 7.61 7.12 3.58
CA VAL A 354 8.42 8.33 3.85
C VAL A 354 8.48 9.23 2.63
N LEU A 355 8.70 8.69 1.44
CA LEU A 355 8.66 9.46 0.19
C LEU A 355 7.30 10.14 0.03
N LEU A 356 6.20 9.39 0.16
CA LEU A 356 4.85 9.94 0.08
C LEU A 356 4.61 11.04 1.12
N GLY A 357 5.06 10.83 2.36
CA GLY A 357 4.99 11.80 3.45
C GLY A 357 5.68 13.14 3.13
N MET A 358 6.72 13.14 2.30
CA MET A 358 7.35 14.38 1.82
C MET A 358 6.47 15.11 0.79
N TRP A 359 5.81 14.37 -0.10
CA TRP A 359 5.04 14.92 -1.23
C TRP A 359 3.62 15.36 -0.88
N VAL A 360 3.06 14.87 0.23
CA VAL A 360 1.75 15.33 0.74
C VAL A 360 1.82 16.63 1.53
N VAL A 361 3.02 17.15 1.83
CA VAL A 361 3.18 18.39 2.60
C VAL A 361 3.56 19.58 1.69
N PRO A 362 3.07 20.81 1.97
CA PRO A 362 3.50 22.00 1.25
C PRO A 362 5.02 22.26 1.33
N PRO A 363 5.66 22.82 0.27
CA PRO A 363 5.05 23.28 -0.99
C PRO A 363 4.86 22.18 -2.03
N LEU A 364 5.37 20.96 -1.79
CA LEU A 364 5.40 19.91 -2.81
C LEU A 364 4.01 19.47 -3.26
N VAL A 365 3.05 19.36 -2.34
CA VAL A 365 1.66 19.03 -2.71
C VAL A 365 1.05 20.01 -3.71
N TYR A 366 1.43 21.30 -3.64
CA TYR A 366 0.95 22.34 -4.57
C TYR A 366 1.66 22.32 -5.92
N SER A 367 2.87 21.74 -6.00
CA SER A 367 3.56 21.52 -7.28
C SER A 367 2.93 20.41 -8.13
N LEU A 368 2.05 19.58 -7.53
CA LEU A 368 1.37 18.51 -8.24
C LEU A 368 0.16 19.04 -9.01
N ASN A 369 -0.08 18.47 -10.19
CA ASN A 369 -1.26 18.81 -10.98
C ASN A 369 -2.57 18.40 -10.29
N VAL A 370 -3.69 18.94 -10.78
CA VAL A 370 -5.03 18.70 -10.19
C VAL A 370 -5.38 17.21 -10.18
N THR A 371 -5.08 16.47 -11.24
CA THR A 371 -5.40 15.03 -11.33
C THR A 371 -4.62 14.16 -10.34
N THR A 372 -3.37 14.51 -10.04
CA THR A 372 -2.54 13.82 -9.04
C THR A 372 -2.98 14.16 -7.64
N ARG A 373 -3.33 15.43 -7.38
CA ARG A 373 -3.93 15.86 -6.11
C ARG A 373 -5.26 15.16 -5.83
N SER A 374 -6.13 15.06 -6.85
CA SER A 374 -7.39 14.33 -6.78
C SER A 374 -7.17 12.84 -6.46
N TYR A 375 -6.18 12.21 -7.11
CA TYR A 375 -5.79 10.83 -6.78
C TYR A 375 -5.30 10.69 -5.33
N LEU A 376 -4.43 11.58 -4.85
CA LEU A 376 -3.91 11.54 -3.48
C LEU A 376 -5.01 11.59 -2.42
N VAL A 377 -6.00 12.47 -2.60
CA VAL A 377 -7.10 12.63 -1.63
C VAL A 377 -8.08 11.46 -1.71
N THR A 378 -8.43 10.99 -2.91
CA THR A 378 -9.32 9.83 -3.07
C THR A 378 -8.67 8.51 -2.63
N SER A 379 -7.35 8.39 -2.74
CA SER A 379 -6.58 7.23 -2.29
C SER A 379 -6.16 7.30 -0.81
N LEU A 380 -6.61 8.30 -0.04
CA LEU A 380 -6.31 8.47 1.38
C LEU A 380 -6.41 7.18 2.23
N PRO A 381 -7.43 6.30 2.06
CA PRO A 381 -7.55 5.07 2.83
C PRO A 381 -6.33 4.13 2.70
N LEU A 382 -5.64 4.16 1.55
CA LEU A 382 -4.55 3.24 1.25
C LEU A 382 -3.26 3.59 2.00
N TRP A 383 -3.02 4.88 2.24
CA TRP A 383 -1.70 5.36 2.68
C TRP A 383 -1.70 6.09 4.03
N MET A 384 -2.85 6.60 4.52
CA MET A 384 -2.88 7.44 5.73
C MET A 384 -2.24 6.78 6.95
N LYS A 385 -2.40 5.46 7.10
CA LYS A 385 -1.90 4.68 8.25
C LYS A 385 -0.38 4.44 8.23
N HIS A 386 0.27 4.78 7.12
CA HIS A 386 1.70 4.51 6.88
C HIS A 386 2.55 5.79 6.93
N VAL A 387 1.93 6.95 6.80
CA VAL A 387 2.60 8.25 6.87
C VAL A 387 2.63 8.72 8.33
N SER A 388 3.69 9.44 8.72
CA SER A 388 3.83 9.95 10.09
C SER A 388 2.74 10.96 10.45
N GLU A 389 2.26 10.93 11.68
CA GLU A 389 1.19 11.80 12.20
C GLU A 389 1.42 13.29 11.93
N ASP A 390 2.63 13.81 12.13
CA ASP A 390 3.00 15.21 11.85
C ASP A 390 2.71 15.63 10.39
N LYS A 391 3.04 14.75 9.43
CA LYS A 391 2.87 15.01 8.00
C LYS A 391 1.40 14.91 7.59
N LEU A 392 0.69 13.94 8.15
CA LEU A 392 -0.74 13.77 7.95
C LEU A 392 -1.52 14.99 8.49
N GLN A 393 -1.18 15.45 9.71
CA GLN A 393 -1.79 16.63 10.31
C GLN A 393 -1.51 17.89 9.49
N THR A 394 -0.26 18.11 9.06
CA THR A 394 0.10 19.24 8.19
C THR A 394 -0.66 19.20 6.85
N PHE A 395 -0.85 18.00 6.28
CA PHE A 395 -1.64 17.82 5.06
C PHE A 395 -3.10 18.25 5.26
N ALA A 396 -3.75 17.88 6.37
CA ALA A 396 -5.10 18.38 6.64
C ALA A 396 -5.14 19.88 6.92
N ASP A 397 -4.27 20.36 7.80
CA ASP A 397 -4.36 21.73 8.30
C ASP A 397 -4.02 22.79 7.26
N VAL A 398 -3.11 22.47 6.33
CA VAL A 398 -2.67 23.41 5.31
C VAL A 398 -3.30 23.09 3.96
N PHE A 399 -3.15 21.87 3.44
CA PHE A 399 -3.63 21.55 2.10
C PHE A 399 -5.14 21.36 2.06
N ILE A 400 -5.70 20.43 2.83
CA ILE A 400 -7.14 20.13 2.80
C ILE A 400 -7.96 21.38 3.18
N THR A 401 -7.58 22.04 4.28
CA THR A 401 -8.25 23.24 4.79
C THR A 401 -8.27 24.36 3.75
N SER A 402 -7.14 24.62 3.06
CA SER A 402 -7.06 25.68 2.04
C SER A 402 -8.05 25.51 0.88
N GLN A 403 -8.50 24.28 0.58
CA GLN A 403 -9.47 24.03 -0.49
C GLN A 403 -10.89 24.48 -0.11
N PHE A 404 -11.14 24.75 1.18
CA PHE A 404 -12.43 25.18 1.72
C PHE A 404 -12.40 26.63 2.25
N GLU A 405 -11.23 27.26 2.33
CA GLU A 405 -11.09 28.65 2.76
C GLU A 405 -11.48 29.62 1.63
N ALA A 406 -12.49 30.45 1.88
CA ALA A 406 -13.11 31.36 0.91
C ALA A 406 -12.22 32.54 0.45
N GLN A 407 -10.96 32.64 0.89
CA GLN A 407 -10.15 33.84 0.69
C GLN A 407 -9.62 34.03 -0.74
N ASN A 408 -9.72 33.04 -1.63
CA ASN A 408 -9.36 33.22 -3.04
C ASN A 408 -10.17 32.30 -3.97
N LYS A 409 -11.22 32.88 -4.58
CA LYS A 409 -12.03 32.30 -5.68
C LYS A 409 -13.04 31.23 -5.25
N THR A 410 -14.04 31.04 -6.13
CA THR A 410 -15.06 29.99 -6.08
C THR A 410 -14.47 28.67 -5.58
N LEU A 411 -15.07 28.12 -4.53
CA LEU A 411 -14.77 26.78 -4.01
C LEU A 411 -14.54 25.82 -5.19
N ASP A 412 -13.36 25.18 -5.25
CA ASP A 412 -13.06 24.18 -6.28
C ASP A 412 -13.92 22.93 -5.98
N MET A 413 -15.12 22.94 -6.57
CA MET A 413 -16.17 21.97 -6.30
C MET A 413 -15.70 20.53 -6.52
N GLU A 414 -14.86 20.30 -7.52
CA GLU A 414 -14.36 18.98 -7.86
C GLU A 414 -13.32 18.51 -6.83
N MET A 415 -12.37 19.36 -6.45
CA MET A 415 -11.37 19.01 -5.44
C MET A 415 -11.99 18.81 -4.06
N SER A 416 -12.90 19.69 -3.64
CA SER A 416 -13.61 19.57 -2.36
C SER A 416 -14.47 18.31 -2.29
N SER A 417 -15.14 17.94 -3.40
CA SER A 417 -15.87 16.68 -3.48
C SER A 417 -14.95 15.46 -3.39
N ASN A 418 -13.82 15.47 -4.11
CA ASN A 418 -12.83 14.38 -4.04
C ASN A 418 -12.22 14.21 -2.64
N ILE A 419 -11.97 15.31 -1.93
CA ILE A 419 -11.50 15.31 -0.53
C ILE A 419 -12.52 14.61 0.37
N LEU A 420 -13.79 15.02 0.30
CA LEU A 420 -14.83 14.46 1.16
C LEU A 420 -15.08 12.98 0.84
N LEU A 421 -15.05 12.60 -0.45
CA LEU A 421 -15.13 11.21 -0.87
C LEU A 421 -13.98 10.37 -0.27
N GLY A 422 -12.75 10.87 -0.34
CA GLY A 422 -11.57 10.21 0.24
C GLY A 422 -11.65 10.06 1.75
N LEU A 423 -12.10 11.10 2.46
CA LEU A 423 -12.33 11.06 3.91
C LEU A 423 -13.44 10.08 4.29
N SER A 424 -14.56 10.07 3.56
CA SER A 424 -15.66 9.12 3.78
C SER A 424 -15.19 7.67 3.62
N GLN A 425 -14.41 7.38 2.57
CA GLN A 425 -13.83 6.05 2.37
C GLN A 425 -12.83 5.68 3.47
N ALA A 426 -12.06 6.65 3.96
CA ALA A 426 -11.07 6.41 5.02
C ALA A 426 -11.74 6.11 6.37
N MET A 427 -12.86 6.77 6.67
CA MET A 427 -13.65 6.51 7.88
C MET A 427 -14.33 5.14 7.87
N LYS A 428 -14.70 4.62 6.70
CA LYS A 428 -15.31 3.28 6.53
C LYS A 428 -14.32 2.13 6.72
N LEU A 429 -13.03 2.43 6.87
CA LEU A 429 -12.04 1.38 7.11
C LEU A 429 -12.30 0.69 8.46
N PRO A 430 -12.18 -0.64 8.54
CA PRO A 430 -12.35 -1.34 9.81
C PRO A 430 -11.16 -1.04 10.73
N ASN A 431 -11.46 -0.60 11.96
CA ASN A 431 -10.50 -0.40 13.06
C ASN A 431 -9.26 0.45 12.68
N PRO A 432 -9.44 1.72 12.25
CA PRO A 432 -8.31 2.60 11.98
C PRO A 432 -7.50 2.87 13.25
N PRO A 433 -6.16 3.05 13.17
CA PRO A 433 -5.35 3.47 14.31
C PRO A 433 -5.90 4.74 14.97
N GLN A 434 -5.80 4.86 16.30
CA GLN A 434 -6.40 5.97 17.05
C GLN A 434 -5.96 7.36 16.56
N HIS A 435 -4.68 7.52 16.20
CA HIS A 435 -4.16 8.77 15.64
C HIS A 435 -4.79 9.10 14.28
N CYS A 436 -4.99 8.10 13.41
CA CYS A 436 -5.70 8.27 12.13
C CYS A 436 -7.17 8.63 12.35
N TRP A 437 -7.85 7.97 13.29
CA TRP A 437 -9.24 8.30 13.61
C TRP A 437 -9.38 9.73 14.15
N SER A 438 -8.53 10.12 15.10
CA SER A 438 -8.45 11.48 15.65
C SER A 438 -8.23 12.52 14.55
N PHE A 439 -7.32 12.24 13.62
CA PHE A 439 -7.09 13.05 12.42
C PHE A 439 -8.35 13.20 11.57
N LEU A 440 -9.04 12.10 11.24
CA LEU A 440 -10.26 12.13 10.42
C LEU A 440 -11.36 12.96 11.11
N CYS A 441 -11.65 12.70 12.39
CA CYS A 441 -12.66 13.44 13.16
C CYS A 441 -12.38 14.95 13.19
N LYS A 442 -11.14 15.34 13.53
CA LYS A 442 -10.72 16.75 13.58
C LYS A 442 -10.83 17.43 12.21
N THR A 443 -10.42 16.73 11.15
CA THR A 443 -10.46 17.27 9.80
C THR A 443 -11.91 17.53 9.38
N ILE A 444 -12.82 16.58 9.60
CA ILE A 444 -14.24 16.73 9.23
C ILE A 444 -14.92 17.82 10.03
N GLU A 445 -14.64 17.92 11.34
CA GLU A 445 -15.15 19.01 12.16
C GLU A 445 -14.71 20.38 11.60
N LYS A 446 -13.43 20.53 11.27
CA LYS A 446 -12.88 21.76 10.69
C LYS A 446 -13.52 22.07 9.33
N LEU A 447 -13.69 21.07 8.47
CA LEU A 447 -14.34 21.23 7.17
C LEU A 447 -15.81 21.63 7.30
N TYR A 448 -16.55 21.03 8.24
CA TYR A 448 -17.93 21.42 8.52
C TYR A 448 -18.05 22.87 9.01
N GLN A 449 -17.09 23.32 9.82
CA GLN A 449 -17.03 24.72 10.28
C GLN A 449 -16.73 25.71 9.15
N LEU A 450 -15.86 25.32 8.19
CA LEU A 450 -15.52 26.16 7.04
C LEU A 450 -16.62 26.23 5.98
N LEU A 451 -17.52 25.25 5.92
CA LEU A 451 -18.65 25.29 5.00
C LEU A 451 -19.60 26.46 5.34
N PRO A 452 -20.08 27.22 4.32
CA PRO A 452 -21.01 28.32 4.52
C PRO A 452 -22.28 27.88 5.26
N ASP A 453 -22.79 28.73 6.17
CA ASP A 453 -24.03 28.46 6.91
C ASP A 453 -25.27 28.55 6.02
N GLU A 454 -25.22 29.33 4.93
CA GLU A 454 -26.25 29.39 3.91
C GLU A 454 -25.95 28.43 2.74
N ILE A 455 -26.84 27.45 2.54
CA ILE A 455 -26.70 26.45 1.48
C ILE A 455 -27.19 27.04 0.16
N GLN A 456 -26.26 27.30 -0.76
CA GLN A 456 -26.54 27.74 -2.13
C GLN A 456 -26.72 26.52 -3.07
N THR A 457 -26.13 26.53 -4.27
CA THR A 457 -26.23 25.45 -5.27
C THR A 457 -25.45 24.18 -4.92
N ASN A 458 -24.63 24.21 -3.87
CA ASN A 458 -23.61 23.20 -3.59
C ASN A 458 -24.10 22.10 -2.63
N VAL A 459 -25.36 21.69 -2.76
CA VAL A 459 -26.01 20.70 -1.88
C VAL A 459 -25.21 19.39 -1.78
N GLY A 460 -24.57 18.98 -2.88
CA GLY A 460 -23.72 17.79 -2.94
C GLY A 460 -22.57 17.80 -1.91
N LEU A 461 -21.93 18.94 -1.64
CA LEU A 461 -20.84 19.01 -0.65
C LEU A 461 -21.36 18.76 0.78
N TYR A 462 -22.54 19.30 1.10
CA TYR A 462 -23.15 19.07 2.41
C TYR A 462 -23.60 17.61 2.57
N MET A 463 -24.06 16.97 1.49
CA MET A 463 -24.36 15.53 1.50
C MET A 463 -23.09 14.70 1.75
N GLU A 464 -21.97 15.02 1.10
CA GLU A 464 -20.71 14.30 1.31
C GLU A 464 -20.13 14.52 2.71
N VAL A 465 -20.19 15.73 3.26
CA VAL A 465 -19.84 15.96 4.67
C VAL A 465 -20.74 15.18 5.61
N ALA A 466 -22.04 15.13 5.34
CA ALA A 466 -22.97 14.35 6.14
C ALA A 466 -22.67 12.84 6.06
N ASN A 467 -22.26 12.33 4.89
CA ASN A 467 -21.80 10.94 4.74
C ASN A 467 -20.56 10.67 5.63
N CYS A 468 -19.61 11.60 5.73
CA CYS A 468 -18.49 11.48 6.66
C CYS A 468 -18.94 11.50 8.13
N ILE A 469 -19.81 12.44 8.50
CA ILE A 469 -20.35 12.57 9.87
C ILE A 469 -21.14 11.32 10.27
N SER A 470 -21.75 10.61 9.32
CA SER A 470 -22.52 9.40 9.59
C SER A 470 -21.70 8.26 10.21
N GLU A 471 -20.38 8.24 10.00
CA GLU A 471 -19.47 7.24 10.54
C GLU A 471 -19.02 7.55 11.98
N LEU A 472 -19.33 8.75 12.50
CA LEU A 472 -18.97 9.18 13.86
C LEU A 472 -19.92 8.62 14.92
N GLN A 473 -19.50 8.67 16.19
CA GLN A 473 -20.37 8.32 17.32
C GLN A 473 -21.46 9.39 17.54
N ASP A 474 -22.60 9.01 18.11
CA ASP A 474 -23.74 9.93 18.31
C ASP A 474 -23.36 11.19 19.10
N SER A 475 -22.50 11.06 20.11
CA SER A 475 -21.99 12.18 20.90
C SER A 475 -21.12 13.16 20.08
N GLU A 476 -20.35 12.65 19.11
CA GLU A 476 -19.55 13.47 18.20
C GLU A 476 -20.43 14.16 17.17
N VAL A 477 -21.45 13.46 16.65
CA VAL A 477 -22.43 14.03 15.70
C VAL A 477 -23.18 15.20 16.35
N GLU A 478 -23.64 15.04 17.59
CA GLU A 478 -24.31 16.11 18.36
C GLU A 478 -23.41 17.32 18.58
N ARG A 479 -22.14 17.08 18.94
CA ARG A 479 -21.14 18.12 19.19
C ARG A 479 -20.83 18.92 17.93
N ILE A 480 -20.65 18.25 16.78
CA ILE A 480 -20.28 18.88 15.51
C ILE A 480 -21.50 19.59 14.89
N CYS A 481 -22.66 18.92 14.87
CA CYS A 481 -23.90 19.44 14.28
C CYS A 481 -24.76 20.17 15.31
N CYS A 482 -24.14 20.96 16.20
CA CYS A 482 -24.87 21.75 17.19
C CYS A 482 -25.75 22.80 16.49
N ILE A 483 -26.98 22.98 16.96
CA ILE A 483 -27.92 23.91 16.35
C ILE A 483 -27.88 25.23 17.10
N SER A 484 -27.55 26.29 16.38
CA SER A 484 -27.68 27.67 16.82
C SER A 484 -28.58 28.45 15.86
N GLN A 485 -28.90 29.70 16.20
CA GLN A 485 -29.67 30.56 15.30
C GLN A 485 -28.86 30.96 14.05
N ASP A 486 -27.53 31.01 14.17
CA ASP A 486 -26.63 31.48 13.12
C ASP A 486 -26.34 30.39 12.07
N ASN A 487 -26.28 29.11 12.49
CA ASN A 487 -25.96 27.97 11.61
C ASN A 487 -27.18 27.11 11.24
N ILE A 488 -28.40 27.58 11.51
CA ILE A 488 -29.60 26.74 11.52
C ILE A 488 -29.85 26.01 10.21
N LEU A 489 -29.64 26.64 9.05
CA LEU A 489 -29.89 26.01 7.75
C LEU A 489 -28.91 24.86 7.49
N LYS A 490 -27.61 25.10 7.69
CA LYS A 490 -26.55 24.09 7.57
C LYS A 490 -26.76 22.91 8.53
N SER A 491 -26.91 23.20 9.82
CA SER A 491 -27.09 22.17 10.85
C SER A 491 -28.40 21.40 10.68
N THR A 492 -29.49 22.07 10.28
CA THR A 492 -30.76 21.41 9.95
C THR A 492 -30.56 20.47 8.77
N PHE A 493 -30.00 20.93 7.66
CA PHE A 493 -29.82 20.11 6.47
C PHE A 493 -29.05 18.82 6.74
N VAL A 494 -27.90 18.92 7.42
CA VAL A 494 -27.07 17.74 7.74
C VAL A 494 -27.84 16.77 8.63
N ARG A 495 -28.52 17.25 9.68
CA ARG A 495 -29.32 16.39 10.56
C ARG A 495 -30.46 15.70 9.82
N VAL A 496 -31.23 16.46 9.04
CA VAL A 496 -32.38 15.90 8.35
C VAL A 496 -31.95 14.94 7.22
N TYR A 497 -30.80 15.18 6.59
CA TYR A 497 -30.18 14.23 5.68
C TYR A 497 -29.79 12.92 6.40
N LEU A 498 -29.10 12.98 7.54
CA LEU A 498 -28.74 11.79 8.34
C LEU A 498 -29.97 10.99 8.78
N ILE A 499 -31.06 11.67 9.15
CA ILE A 499 -32.34 11.03 9.46
C ILE A 499 -32.95 10.36 8.22
N SER A 500 -32.89 11.03 7.06
CA SER A 500 -33.40 10.47 5.80
C SER A 500 -32.67 9.20 5.36
N GLN A 501 -31.38 9.05 5.72
CA GLN A 501 -30.59 7.83 5.51
C GLN A 501 -30.72 6.80 6.65
N GLY A 502 -31.53 7.09 7.66
CA GLY A 502 -31.77 6.18 8.80
C GLY A 502 -30.65 6.11 9.84
N ARG A 503 -29.62 6.97 9.76
CA ARG A 503 -28.51 7.00 10.72
C ARG A 503 -28.93 7.56 12.08
N LEU A 504 -29.79 8.59 12.09
CA LEU A 504 -30.31 9.23 13.30
C LEU A 504 -31.82 9.00 13.44
N PRO A 505 -32.35 8.87 14.67
CA PRO A 505 -33.80 8.77 14.90
C PRO A 505 -34.51 10.12 14.76
N LEU A 506 -35.82 10.09 14.53
CA LEU A 506 -36.67 11.28 14.36
C LEU A 506 -36.68 12.21 15.59
N SER A 507 -36.34 11.71 16.79
CA SER A 507 -36.26 12.51 18.01
C SER A 507 -35.27 13.68 17.93
N TYR A 508 -34.23 13.57 17.09
CA TYR A 508 -33.24 14.64 16.85
C TYR A 508 -33.84 15.89 16.17
N LEU A 509 -35.04 15.79 15.62
CA LEU A 509 -35.77 16.93 15.06
C LEU A 509 -36.33 17.85 16.15
N LYS A 510 -36.44 17.40 17.40
CA LYS A 510 -36.99 18.23 18.48
C LYS A 510 -36.19 19.51 18.68
N GLU A 511 -34.87 19.41 18.77
CA GLU A 511 -33.97 20.55 18.91
C GLU A 511 -34.03 21.48 17.67
N VAL A 512 -34.13 20.89 16.47
CA VAL A 512 -34.32 21.64 15.21
C VAL A 512 -35.59 22.49 15.29
N ILE A 513 -36.71 21.88 15.67
CA ILE A 513 -38.01 22.55 15.79
C ILE A 513 -37.96 23.64 16.86
N GLU A 514 -37.33 23.37 18.01
CA GLU A 514 -37.19 24.32 19.12
C GLU A 514 -36.41 25.59 18.76
N VAL A 515 -35.32 25.46 18.00
CA VAL A 515 -34.55 26.61 17.52
C VAL A 515 -35.26 27.29 16.33
N ALA A 516 -35.82 26.51 15.39
CA ALA A 516 -36.50 27.01 14.19
C ALA A 516 -37.71 27.89 14.51
N MET A 517 -38.43 27.62 15.60
CA MET A 517 -39.53 28.47 16.08
C MET A 517 -39.10 29.94 16.32
N LYS A 518 -37.82 30.17 16.63
CA LYS A 518 -37.26 31.49 16.93
C LYS A 518 -36.64 32.18 15.71
N CYS A 519 -36.50 31.48 14.59
CA CYS A 519 -35.77 31.94 13.41
C CYS A 519 -36.70 32.55 12.35
N LYS A 520 -36.11 33.33 11.43
CA LYS A 520 -36.83 33.96 10.30
C LYS A 520 -37.04 32.98 9.13
N ASP A 521 -36.10 32.07 8.89
CA ASP A 521 -36.12 31.09 7.79
C ASP A 521 -36.99 29.85 8.08
N ASN A 522 -38.10 30.03 8.80
CA ASN A 522 -38.94 28.93 9.27
C ASN A 522 -39.60 28.14 8.11
N GLN A 523 -39.91 28.78 6.99
CA GLN A 523 -40.49 28.13 5.80
C GLN A 523 -39.52 27.16 5.13
N THR A 524 -38.26 27.56 4.97
CA THR A 524 -37.20 26.73 4.38
C THR A 524 -36.96 25.49 5.24
N ILE A 525 -36.97 25.63 6.56
CA ILE A 525 -36.85 24.51 7.49
C ILE A 525 -38.04 23.55 7.36
N ILE A 526 -39.28 24.07 7.26
CA ILE A 526 -40.46 23.21 7.03
C ILE A 526 -40.32 22.44 5.72
N TRP A 527 -39.83 23.07 4.66
CA TRP A 527 -39.57 22.39 3.39
C TRP A 527 -38.53 21.26 3.54
N MET A 528 -37.42 21.50 4.24
CA MET A 528 -36.41 20.46 4.51
C MET A 528 -36.99 19.30 5.35
N LEU A 529 -37.81 19.61 6.35
CA LEU A 529 -38.50 18.60 7.16
C LEU A 529 -39.48 17.78 6.31
N LEU A 530 -40.24 18.42 5.43
CA LEU A 530 -41.18 17.77 4.51
C LEU A 530 -40.47 16.76 3.58
N GLN A 531 -39.35 17.16 2.96
CA GLN A 531 -38.51 16.25 2.16
C GLN A 531 -38.05 15.04 2.99
N THR A 532 -37.64 15.28 4.23
CA THR A 532 -37.13 14.25 5.13
C THR A 532 -38.21 13.27 5.57
N PHE A 533 -39.41 13.76 5.92
CA PHE A 533 -40.54 12.91 6.26
C PHE A 533 -40.95 12.03 5.09
N TYR A 534 -40.92 12.57 3.87
CA TYR A 534 -41.21 11.81 2.67
C TYR A 534 -40.17 10.72 2.42
N GLN A 535 -38.87 11.05 2.47
CA GLN A 535 -37.79 10.07 2.30
C GLN A 535 -37.79 8.99 3.39
N ALA A 536 -38.04 9.36 4.65
CA ALA A 536 -38.18 8.43 5.77
C ALA A 536 -39.29 7.39 5.53
N ARG A 537 -40.32 7.75 4.79
CA ARG A 537 -41.35 6.80 4.36
C ARG A 537 -40.90 5.91 3.20
N VAL A 538 -40.25 6.48 2.18
CA VAL A 538 -39.84 5.74 0.97
C VAL A 538 -38.75 4.72 1.27
N ARG A 539 -37.77 5.08 2.11
CA ARG A 539 -36.57 4.26 2.39
C ARG A 539 -36.62 3.48 3.72
N SER A 540 -37.76 3.49 4.43
CA SER A 540 -37.99 2.96 5.79
C SER A 540 -36.82 2.21 6.44
N HIS A 541 -36.15 2.88 7.39
CA HIS A 541 -35.08 2.30 8.20
C HIS A 541 -35.60 1.90 9.60
N GLN A 542 -34.82 1.15 10.39
CA GLN A 542 -35.19 0.76 11.75
C GLN A 542 -35.50 1.98 12.65
N THR A 543 -34.79 3.08 12.45
CA THR A 543 -34.90 4.35 13.21
C THR A 543 -36.04 5.25 12.73
N THR A 544 -36.56 5.02 11.52
CA THR A 544 -37.62 5.82 10.86
C THR A 544 -38.83 4.98 10.46
N GLY A 545 -38.98 3.80 11.07
CA GLY A 545 -40.07 2.86 10.84
C GLY A 545 -41.45 3.46 11.14
N ILE A 546 -42.51 2.73 10.77
CA ILE A 546 -43.88 3.24 10.90
C ILE A 546 -44.28 3.50 12.36
N LEU A 547 -43.78 2.70 13.30
CA LEU A 547 -44.01 2.89 14.73
C LEU A 547 -43.25 4.11 15.26
N GLN A 548 -41.98 4.29 14.89
CA GLN A 548 -41.20 5.46 15.27
C GLN A 548 -41.82 6.76 14.74
N ARG A 549 -42.38 6.73 13.51
CA ARG A 549 -43.12 7.86 12.93
C ARG A 549 -44.41 8.15 13.70
N LEU A 550 -45.13 7.11 14.11
CA LEU A 550 -46.35 7.24 14.92
C LEU A 550 -46.03 7.86 16.28
N ASP A 551 -45.05 7.31 17.01
CA ASP A 551 -44.63 7.80 18.32
C ASP A 551 -44.19 9.27 18.23
N TRP A 552 -43.37 9.60 17.23
CA TRP A 552 -42.92 10.98 17.01
C TRP A 552 -44.08 11.93 16.70
N LEU A 553 -45.08 11.52 15.92
CA LEU A 553 -46.25 12.36 15.63
C LEU A 553 -47.12 12.58 16.86
N LEU A 554 -47.27 11.55 17.70
CA LEU A 554 -47.99 11.63 18.97
C LEU A 554 -47.28 12.55 19.98
N ASP A 555 -45.95 12.53 20.00
CA ASP A 555 -45.14 13.46 20.78
C ASP A 555 -45.29 14.90 20.26
N LEU A 556 -45.32 15.09 18.94
CA LEU A 556 -45.52 16.41 18.32
C LEU A 556 -46.88 17.02 18.68
N ILE A 557 -47.98 16.27 18.58
CA ILE A 557 -49.31 16.80 18.97
C ILE A 557 -49.38 17.14 20.46
N SER A 558 -48.71 16.35 21.29
CA SER A 558 -48.60 16.60 22.74
C SER A 558 -47.79 17.87 23.01
N TYR A 559 -46.70 18.08 22.27
CA TYR A 559 -45.87 19.28 22.33
C TYR A 559 -46.62 20.54 21.89
N ILE A 560 -47.36 20.47 20.76
CA ILE A 560 -48.23 21.57 20.28
C ILE A 560 -49.23 21.97 21.36
N ARG A 561 -49.87 20.97 22.00
CA ARG A 561 -50.81 21.23 23.10
C ARG A 561 -50.12 21.96 24.25
N ASN A 562 -48.97 21.47 24.71
CA ASN A 562 -48.26 22.08 25.85
C ASN A 562 -47.87 23.53 25.57
N ILE A 563 -47.49 23.85 24.33
CA ILE A 563 -47.21 25.23 23.90
C ILE A 563 -48.49 26.07 23.86
N ALA A 564 -49.56 25.57 23.22
CA ALA A 564 -50.82 26.31 23.08
C ALA A 564 -51.44 26.69 24.45
N TYR A 565 -51.31 25.82 25.45
CA TYR A 565 -51.79 26.07 26.81
C TYR A 565 -50.76 26.74 27.74
N LYS A 566 -49.67 27.30 27.20
CA LYS A 566 -48.59 27.99 27.95
C LYS A 566 -47.99 27.13 29.07
N SER A 567 -48.07 25.80 28.96
CA SER A 567 -47.53 24.84 29.93
C SER A 567 -46.03 24.60 29.74
N ALA A 568 -45.48 25.02 28.59
CA ALA A 568 -44.05 25.09 28.33
C ALA A 568 -43.60 26.57 28.19
N PRO A 569 -42.44 26.96 28.75
CA PRO A 569 -41.98 28.35 28.70
C PRO A 569 -41.59 28.75 27.26
N LEU A 570 -42.25 29.77 26.71
CA LEU A 570 -41.86 30.42 25.47
C LEU A 570 -41.09 31.71 25.77
N GLN A 571 -39.83 31.77 25.36
CA GLN A 571 -39.04 33.00 25.36
C GLN A 571 -38.97 33.55 23.92
N ASN A 572 -39.28 34.84 23.77
CA ASN A 572 -39.02 35.65 22.57
C ASN A 572 -39.82 35.33 21.29
N VAL A 573 -40.94 34.60 21.35
CA VAL A 573 -41.82 34.34 20.18
C VAL A 573 -43.28 34.49 20.57
N LEU A 574 -44.10 35.10 19.68
CA LEU A 574 -45.56 35.19 19.85
C LEU A 574 -46.21 33.80 19.81
N LEU A 575 -47.11 33.53 20.76
CA LEU A 575 -47.75 32.22 20.93
C LEU A 575 -48.37 31.68 19.62
N TRP A 576 -49.23 32.47 18.98
CA TRP A 576 -49.89 32.07 17.74
C TRP A 576 -48.91 31.75 16.60
N LYS A 577 -47.77 32.45 16.52
CA LYS A 577 -46.75 32.23 15.49
C LYS A 577 -46.00 30.92 15.72
N ALA A 578 -45.72 30.58 16.98
CA ALA A 578 -45.13 29.31 17.35
C ALA A 578 -46.07 28.14 17.06
N VAL A 579 -47.35 28.26 17.44
CA VAL A 579 -48.37 27.23 17.16
C VAL A 579 -48.60 27.06 15.65
N ASP A 580 -48.67 28.15 14.86
CA ASP A 580 -48.82 28.05 13.40
C ASP A 580 -47.64 27.33 12.75
N PHE A 581 -46.40 27.64 13.17
CA PHE A 581 -45.22 26.93 12.70
C PHE A 581 -45.30 25.42 12.99
N LEU A 582 -45.65 25.04 14.23
CA LEU A 582 -45.75 23.63 14.60
C LEU A 582 -46.90 22.90 13.87
N LEU A 583 -48.01 23.59 13.60
CA LEU A 583 -49.10 23.04 12.79
C LEU A 583 -48.69 22.81 11.34
N ARG A 584 -47.82 23.66 10.78
CA ARG A 584 -47.21 23.43 9.46
C ARG A 584 -46.25 22.25 9.46
N VAL A 585 -45.44 22.07 10.51
CA VAL A 585 -44.59 20.87 10.69
C VAL A 585 -45.45 19.61 10.81
N PHE A 586 -46.55 19.67 11.57
CA PHE A 586 -47.53 18.59 11.67
C PHE A 586 -48.14 18.27 10.30
N ALA A 587 -48.53 19.29 9.54
CA ALA A 587 -49.05 19.11 8.19
C ALA A 587 -48.04 18.47 7.26
N ALA A 588 -46.77 18.90 7.31
CA ALA A 588 -45.70 18.30 6.53
C ALA A 588 -45.53 16.80 6.79
N ALA A 589 -45.56 16.39 8.06
CA ALA A 589 -45.48 14.98 8.44
C ALA A 589 -46.71 14.18 7.95
N VAL A 590 -47.92 14.72 8.15
CA VAL A 590 -49.17 14.07 7.76
C VAL A 590 -49.29 13.93 6.23
N VAL A 591 -48.93 14.95 5.48
CA VAL A 591 -48.92 14.91 4.00
C VAL A 591 -47.88 13.92 3.50
N ALA A 592 -46.66 13.95 4.03
CA ALA A 592 -45.61 13.01 3.65
C ALA A 592 -45.98 11.53 3.90
N TRP A 593 -46.69 11.25 5.01
CA TRP A 593 -47.00 9.88 5.43
C TRP A 593 -48.39 9.39 5.02
N GLY A 594 -49.33 10.31 4.76
CA GLY A 594 -50.73 10.03 4.49
C GLY A 594 -50.95 9.24 3.21
N ASP A 595 -50.26 9.58 2.12
CA ASP A 595 -50.37 8.92 0.83
C ASP A 595 -49.14 9.16 -0.07
N HIS A 596 -48.96 8.35 -1.11
CA HIS A 596 -47.78 8.48 -2.00
C HIS A 596 -47.94 9.61 -3.03
N ALA A 597 -49.17 9.89 -3.45
CA ALA A 597 -49.44 10.79 -4.56
C ALA A 597 -49.33 12.26 -4.15
N THR A 598 -49.86 12.66 -2.99
CA THR A 598 -49.90 14.07 -2.58
C THR A 598 -48.50 14.69 -2.50
N PRO A 599 -47.48 14.07 -1.88
CA PRO A 599 -46.13 14.64 -1.88
C PRO A 599 -45.54 14.83 -3.29
N LEU A 600 -45.76 13.86 -4.19
CA LEU A 600 -45.29 13.92 -5.57
C LEU A 600 -46.01 15.00 -6.39
N LEU A 601 -47.32 15.17 -6.19
CA LEU A 601 -48.13 16.22 -6.80
C LEU A 601 -47.70 17.61 -6.34
N LEU A 602 -47.24 17.72 -5.09
CA LEU A 602 -46.61 18.92 -4.55
C LEU A 602 -45.15 19.09 -5.03
N GLY A 603 -44.61 18.22 -5.89
CA GLY A 603 -43.25 18.37 -6.42
C GLY A 603 -42.12 17.95 -5.46
N ILE A 604 -42.41 17.11 -4.46
CA ILE A 604 -41.40 16.54 -3.56
C ILE A 604 -40.72 15.36 -4.25
N HIS A 605 -39.38 15.34 -4.23
CA HIS A 605 -38.60 14.31 -4.91
C HIS A 605 -38.10 13.23 -3.92
N GLY A 606 -37.81 12.04 -4.46
CA GLY A 606 -37.21 10.92 -3.68
C GLY A 606 -35.71 11.08 -3.41
N SER A 607 -35.08 12.13 -3.93
CA SER A 607 -33.66 12.45 -3.76
C SER A 607 -33.48 13.94 -3.43
N TRP A 608 -32.47 14.24 -2.62
CA TRP A 608 -32.06 15.62 -2.31
C TRP A 608 -31.43 16.35 -3.50
N LEU A 609 -30.88 15.61 -4.46
CA LEU A 609 -30.42 16.14 -5.74
C LEU A 609 -31.63 16.19 -6.70
N SER A 610 -32.11 17.38 -7.03
CA SER A 610 -33.07 17.57 -8.12
C SER A 610 -32.30 17.63 -9.45
N GLY A 611 -32.66 16.76 -10.38
CA GLY A 611 -31.98 16.65 -11.67
C GLY A 611 -32.42 17.75 -12.64
N ASN A 612 -31.64 18.83 -12.75
CA ASN A 612 -31.11 19.36 -14.01
C ASN A 612 -30.29 20.65 -13.75
N PRO A 613 -28.97 20.65 -13.99
CA PRO A 613 -28.13 21.86 -13.89
C PRO A 613 -28.36 22.88 -15.02
N GLU A 614 -29.28 22.63 -15.95
CA GLU A 614 -29.43 23.41 -17.20
C GLU A 614 -30.51 24.49 -17.19
N SER A 615 -31.26 24.73 -16.10
CA SER A 615 -32.17 25.87 -16.08
C SER A 615 -31.41 27.18 -15.79
N PRO A 616 -31.40 28.17 -16.71
CA PRO A 616 -30.58 29.39 -16.61
C PRO A 616 -31.07 30.41 -15.55
N PHE A 617 -31.98 30.03 -14.67
CA PHE A 617 -32.63 30.93 -13.71
C PHE A 617 -31.97 30.83 -12.33
N SER A 618 -30.89 31.60 -12.14
CA SER A 618 -30.26 32.06 -10.89
C SER A 618 -29.92 31.03 -9.78
N PRO A 619 -28.82 31.25 -9.02
CA PRO A 619 -28.42 30.38 -7.91
C PRO A 619 -29.35 30.61 -6.70
N PHE A 620 -30.51 29.99 -6.69
CA PHE A 620 -31.37 30.02 -5.51
C PHE A 620 -30.79 29.13 -4.41
N SER A 621 -30.83 29.62 -3.18
CA SER A 621 -30.48 28.84 -2.00
C SER A 621 -31.52 27.75 -1.73
N LEU A 622 -31.06 26.66 -1.12
CA LEU A 622 -31.87 25.48 -0.83
C LEU A 622 -33.14 25.88 -0.06
N GLY A 623 -34.32 25.55 -0.61
CA GLY A 623 -35.62 25.83 0.02
C GLY A 623 -36.01 27.32 0.07
N LYS A 624 -35.34 28.19 -0.69
CA LYS A 624 -35.74 29.60 -0.91
C LYS A 624 -36.29 29.84 -2.32
N HIS A 625 -36.42 28.80 -3.15
CA HIS A 625 -37.07 28.94 -4.45
C HIS A 625 -38.56 29.28 -4.24
N PRO A 626 -39.16 30.18 -5.04
CA PRO A 626 -40.58 30.54 -4.90
C PRO A 626 -41.51 29.33 -4.92
N MET A 627 -41.18 28.31 -5.73
CA MET A 627 -41.92 27.04 -5.73
C MET A 627 -41.81 26.30 -4.39
N ASP A 628 -40.65 26.28 -3.73
CA ASP A 628 -40.48 25.60 -2.44
C ASP A 628 -41.36 26.24 -1.36
N MET A 629 -41.48 27.58 -1.36
CA MET A 629 -42.37 28.29 -0.45
C MET A 629 -43.85 28.02 -0.74
N LEU A 630 -44.22 27.91 -2.02
CA LEU A 630 -45.57 27.51 -2.42
C LEU A 630 -45.89 26.10 -1.94
N ILE A 631 -44.94 25.16 -2.07
CA ILE A 631 -45.09 23.77 -1.61
C ILE A 631 -45.42 23.71 -0.13
N VAL A 632 -44.74 24.49 0.72
CA VAL A 632 -45.01 24.50 2.16
C VAL A 632 -46.41 25.04 2.47
N ASN A 633 -46.88 26.05 1.73
CA ASN A 633 -48.22 26.60 1.91
C ASN A 633 -49.30 25.62 1.42
N GLU A 634 -49.13 25.01 0.25
CA GLU A 634 -50.04 24.00 -0.28
C GLU A 634 -50.05 22.70 0.56
N CYS A 635 -48.93 22.38 1.21
CA CYS A 635 -48.87 21.29 2.17
C CYS A 635 -49.82 21.54 3.36
N PHE A 636 -49.99 22.79 3.80
CA PHE A 636 -50.90 23.13 4.89
C PHE A 636 -52.37 23.03 4.47
N THR A 637 -52.69 23.43 3.23
CA THR A 637 -54.06 23.32 2.67
C THR A 637 -54.45 21.87 2.39
N ALA A 638 -53.48 21.00 2.07
CA ALA A 638 -53.67 19.57 1.83
C ALA A 638 -53.87 18.72 3.11
N LEU A 639 -53.75 19.33 4.30
CA LEU A 639 -53.84 18.64 5.59
C LEU A 639 -55.16 17.85 5.77
N PRO A 640 -56.36 18.39 5.48
CA PRO A 640 -57.61 17.68 5.74
C PRO A 640 -57.69 16.33 4.99
N ALA A 641 -57.40 16.34 3.69
CA ALA A 641 -57.45 15.12 2.88
C ALA A 641 -56.37 14.10 3.30
N SER A 642 -55.15 14.59 3.56
CA SER A 642 -54.02 13.74 3.95
C SER A 642 -54.22 13.10 5.32
N LEU A 643 -54.79 13.85 6.28
CA LEU A 643 -55.08 13.36 7.63
C LEU A 643 -56.14 12.26 7.60
N GLN A 644 -57.20 12.43 6.80
CA GLN A 644 -58.21 11.40 6.59
C GLN A 644 -57.58 10.12 6.02
N SER A 645 -56.69 10.24 5.03
CA SER A 645 -56.00 9.09 4.43
C SER A 645 -55.05 8.40 5.42
N LEU A 646 -54.32 9.17 6.23
CA LEU A 646 -53.39 8.64 7.24
C LEU A 646 -54.14 7.82 8.29
N LEU A 647 -55.16 8.41 8.92
CA LEU A 647 -55.93 7.80 10.01
C LEU A 647 -56.84 6.65 9.56
N ALA A 648 -57.01 6.44 8.26
CA ALA A 648 -57.72 5.28 7.72
C ALA A 648 -56.85 4.01 7.69
N LYS A 649 -55.54 4.11 7.94
CA LYS A 649 -54.55 3.01 7.78
C LYS A 649 -54.02 2.55 9.13
N GLU A 650 -53.65 1.28 9.25
CA GLU A 650 -52.90 0.79 10.41
C GLU A 650 -51.44 1.26 10.36
N PRO A 651 -50.79 1.55 11.51
CA PRO A 651 -51.31 1.52 12.88
C PRO A 651 -52.03 2.83 13.32
N TRP A 652 -52.11 3.83 12.44
CA TRP A 652 -52.65 5.16 12.74
C TRP A 652 -54.12 5.14 13.18
N LYS A 653 -54.88 4.20 12.62
CA LYS A 653 -56.32 4.02 12.85
C LYS A 653 -56.65 3.78 14.32
N GLU A 654 -55.83 3.04 15.05
CA GLU A 654 -56.00 2.79 16.50
C GLU A 654 -55.91 4.08 17.33
N HIS A 655 -55.18 5.07 16.82
CA HIS A 655 -54.97 6.35 17.49
C HIS A 655 -55.88 7.47 17.01
N ALA A 656 -56.79 7.22 16.05
CA ALA A 656 -57.65 8.24 15.46
C ALA A 656 -58.44 9.05 16.51
N GLN A 657 -58.88 8.41 17.60
CA GLN A 657 -59.56 9.11 18.70
C GLN A 657 -58.68 10.16 19.36
N LYS A 658 -57.38 9.87 19.58
CA LYS A 658 -56.44 10.82 20.20
C LYS A 658 -56.28 12.08 19.34
N PHE A 659 -56.20 11.93 18.01
CA PHE A 659 -56.10 13.06 17.08
C PHE A 659 -57.37 13.92 17.07
N VAL A 660 -58.55 13.28 17.08
CA VAL A 660 -59.84 13.98 17.17
C VAL A 660 -59.94 14.78 18.47
N ASP A 661 -59.68 14.14 19.62
CA ASP A 661 -59.77 14.79 20.93
C ASP A 661 -58.75 15.94 21.05
N TRP A 662 -57.54 15.76 20.51
CA TRP A 662 -56.52 16.81 20.47
C TRP A 662 -56.95 18.02 19.64
N MET A 663 -57.46 17.83 18.41
CA MET A 663 -57.91 18.93 17.57
C MET A 663 -59.09 19.68 18.19
N MET A 664 -60.04 18.97 18.80
CA MET A 664 -61.18 19.57 19.50
C MET A 664 -60.70 20.44 20.66
N ASN A 665 -59.82 19.91 21.51
CA ASN A 665 -59.28 20.68 22.63
C ASN A 665 -58.48 21.90 22.15
N LEU A 666 -57.72 21.78 21.07
CA LEU A 666 -56.96 22.89 20.51
C LEU A 666 -57.87 23.98 19.93
N LEU A 667 -58.96 23.61 19.25
CA LEU A 667 -59.97 24.56 18.71
C LEU A 667 -60.75 25.29 19.80
N GLU A 668 -61.01 24.61 20.94
CA GLU A 668 -61.67 25.17 22.12
C GLU A 668 -60.69 25.80 23.13
N GLY A 669 -59.40 25.79 22.78
CA GLY A 669 -58.33 26.36 23.59
C GLY A 669 -58.33 27.90 23.59
N PRO A 670 -57.30 28.51 24.19
CA PRO A 670 -57.19 29.96 24.26
C PRO A 670 -57.18 30.62 22.87
N GLU A 671 -58.01 31.66 22.68
CA GLU A 671 -58.16 32.32 21.37
C GLU A 671 -56.84 32.88 20.82
N GLU A 672 -55.94 33.31 21.71
CA GLU A 672 -54.61 33.82 21.39
C GLU A 672 -53.65 32.77 20.77
N ALA A 673 -53.98 31.49 20.83
CA ALA A 673 -53.09 30.41 20.41
C ALA A 673 -53.16 30.08 18.91
N LEU A 674 -54.28 30.36 18.23
CA LEU A 674 -54.47 30.00 16.83
C LEU A 674 -54.70 31.24 15.97
N SER A 675 -54.03 31.30 14.82
CA SER A 675 -54.40 32.27 13.78
C SER A 675 -55.73 31.87 13.13
N GLU A 676 -56.41 32.83 12.48
CA GLU A 676 -57.66 32.57 11.76
C GLU A 676 -57.49 31.50 10.67
N ALA A 677 -56.37 31.55 9.93
CA ALA A 677 -56.03 30.57 8.90
C ALA A 677 -55.79 29.16 9.51
N SER A 678 -55.02 29.08 10.61
CA SER A 678 -54.76 27.80 11.28
C SER A 678 -56.05 27.20 11.86
N ARG A 679 -56.95 28.04 12.40
CA ARG A 679 -58.27 27.64 12.89
C ARG A 679 -59.12 27.08 11.75
N ALA A 680 -59.21 27.78 10.61
CA ALA A 680 -59.95 27.31 9.45
C ALA A 680 -59.47 25.95 8.93
N VAL A 681 -58.15 25.75 8.83
CA VAL A 681 -57.56 24.48 8.38
C VAL A 681 -57.78 23.36 9.40
N LEU A 682 -57.65 23.63 10.70
CA LEU A 682 -57.94 22.65 11.75
C LEU A 682 -59.41 22.24 11.77
N THR A 683 -60.32 23.19 11.63
CA THR A 683 -61.77 22.93 11.52
C THR A 683 -62.08 22.09 10.27
N ALA A 684 -61.51 22.43 9.12
CA ALA A 684 -61.66 21.63 7.90
C ALA A 684 -61.08 20.22 8.08
N SER A 685 -59.93 20.09 8.74
CA SER A 685 -59.29 18.81 9.06
C SER A 685 -60.16 17.96 9.96
N LEU A 686 -60.75 18.53 11.01
CA LEU A 686 -61.69 17.85 11.89
C LEU A 686 -62.93 17.33 11.11
N PHE A 687 -63.53 18.17 10.25
CA PHE A 687 -64.69 17.76 9.44
C PHE A 687 -64.37 16.71 8.38
N SER A 688 -63.14 16.69 7.85
CA SER A 688 -62.70 15.65 6.92
C SER A 688 -62.77 14.24 7.54
N LEU A 689 -62.64 14.14 8.87
CA LEU A 689 -62.69 12.88 9.61
C LEU A 689 -64.11 12.33 9.81
N ARG A 690 -65.15 12.97 9.27
CA ARG A 690 -66.57 12.54 9.41
C ARG A 690 -66.84 11.09 9.01
N GLY A 691 -66.01 10.52 8.14
CA GLY A 691 -66.12 9.13 7.71
C GLY A 691 -65.64 8.12 8.77
N LEU A 692 -64.77 8.53 9.70
CA LEU A 692 -64.12 7.64 10.65
C LEU A 692 -65.00 7.30 11.86
N PRO A 693 -64.93 6.07 12.41
CA PRO A 693 -65.70 5.67 13.59
C PRO A 693 -65.48 6.56 14.83
N ALA A 694 -64.26 7.09 15.00
CA ALA A 694 -63.92 7.98 16.10
C ALA A 694 -64.77 9.27 16.09
N PHE A 695 -65.03 9.84 14.91
CA PHE A 695 -65.83 11.06 14.76
C PHE A 695 -67.33 10.83 14.93
N LYS A 696 -67.83 9.64 14.57
CA LYS A 696 -69.26 9.29 14.64
C LYS A 696 -69.82 9.14 16.05
N ARG A 697 -68.98 9.26 17.09
CA ARG A 697 -69.43 9.25 18.49
C ARG A 697 -70.28 10.49 18.75
N LYS A 698 -71.47 10.30 19.35
CA LYS A 698 -72.44 11.38 19.62
C LYS A 698 -71.79 12.61 20.29
N ALA A 699 -70.96 12.40 21.31
CA ALA A 699 -70.27 13.47 22.03
C ALA A 699 -69.30 14.29 21.16
N VAL A 700 -68.65 13.65 20.17
CA VAL A 700 -67.70 14.32 19.27
C VAL A 700 -68.44 15.10 18.20
N TRP A 701 -69.43 14.47 17.56
CA TRP A 701 -70.21 15.08 16.48
C TRP A 701 -70.97 16.32 16.97
N THR A 702 -71.66 16.24 18.11
CA THR A 702 -72.40 17.38 18.69
C THR A 702 -71.48 18.57 19.01
N ARG A 703 -70.31 18.30 19.62
CA ARG A 703 -69.32 19.31 19.98
C ARG A 703 -68.66 19.95 18.73
N ALA A 704 -68.37 19.16 17.69
CA ALA A 704 -67.74 19.65 16.45
C ALA A 704 -68.66 20.56 15.61
N TYR A 705 -69.98 20.35 15.65
CA TYR A 705 -70.95 21.18 14.93
C TYR A 705 -71.55 22.32 15.78
N GLY A 706 -71.13 22.44 17.05
CA GLY A 706 -71.61 23.49 17.96
C GLY A 706 -73.09 23.35 18.34
N TRP A 707 -73.58 22.11 18.45
CA TRP A 707 -74.98 21.77 18.75
C TRP A 707 -75.24 21.53 20.23
#